data_AF-A0A9D6H5E4-F1
#
_entry.id   AF-A0A9D6H5E4-F1
#
_cell.length_a   1.000
_cell.length_b   1.000
_cell.length_c   1.000
_cell.angle_alpha   90.00
_cell.angle_beta   90.00
_cell.angle_gamma   90.00
#
_symmetry.space_group_name_H-M   'P 1'
#
loop_
_entity.id
_entity.type
_entity.pdbx_description
1 polymer ?
#
loop_
_entity_poly.entity_id
_entity_poly.type
_entity_poly.pdbx_seq_one_letter_code
_entity_poly.pdbx_strand_id
1 'polypeptide(L)'
;MSSMMRKHLAGVLVSGFALAATASAEAQVVRAWGYNGNGQTSVPSDLGPASAIASGLWHVSALQTDGSARCWGLNNFGQCNVPAGMGTAIELANGEYHTIALLADGSVRCWGYNVLGQCTVPPDLGPVKAIAAGRQHSMALRLDGAIRCWGYDGNGESTPPNDLPPSAAIAGGGEHSIALSTGGIVRCWGKNDEGQCNIPAGLGLAKAISGGVKHTIALRLDGSVLCWGRNSEGQCNTPADLGQVVAIAGGVYHSIALRSDGSVRCWGSNTYGECAPPAGIAPASKVAGGGYHTVALTCGTPTVDRNSGNLGPIGSGTPREFTFSGLPAAASAATLRVRVRSDLNLSSEFLTLRLDGVTSGTLFVTGANDCPPTPDQATVTIPLKALAGYLANGALTVRLEASPLVSATQCSDGLCEISLSYEAAPVDCNANGIEDTCEVRIPGNDCNANGIPDSCDIASGTSADVNSNGIPDSCEPDCNANNLPDTWEISQGLAPDCNANGKIDSCDIAQGLAPDCNANGRPDSCDIASGTPDCNTNGIPDSCDIASGTSPDIDGNGVPDSCQGDCNGNGIPDTYEIVQAPWKDCDSDLVLDSCEIAANPALDCTGNGRLDSCDIATANGDCNGNGTPDSCEIANGAQDKDADGVLDDCEFARGDFDLDGEIGGGDLAVVLALWGLQNPPIGDVSGDGVVSGEDLAMILANWGVIAWQPSIASVTPESGPNSGGTIVTIRGSGFDSSTTVTIGGVAATVVANPNPTTLTVTTPAGQVGFRDIVVQAAGGSTTAVRGFEYRVPWYTVLEQSPDPAVVTSASLRAAITATGYAWRVRDNTTNIEMVLIPPGSFNMGCSASNQYGCGSDENPVHAVTLTNAFYMGRYEVTQAQWTARMGSNPSWFQSASTEVLADQVPNRPVEQVSWNTIQGFLTATGMRLPTEAEWEYACRAGTTTAFHGWTVQPTGTNDDTQVGNIAWFGSNSNSQTRPVGGKAPNGFGLHDMAGNVWEWVNDWYSGSYYASSPSTNPLGPASGDFRAVRGGSWFGITDAARSSYRSTNPPGASSGPFGGFRVARNP
;
A
#
# COMPACT_ATOMS: atom_id res chain seq x y z
N MET A 1 -45.36 -37.63 2.54
CA MET A 1 -45.16 -38.99 1.99
C MET A 1 -43.93 -38.95 1.10
N SER A 2 -42.90 -39.78 1.14
CA SER A 2 -42.26 -40.68 2.13
C SER A 2 -41.39 -41.65 1.30
N SER A 3 -40.11 -41.82 1.63
CA SER A 3 -39.22 -42.92 1.16
C SER A 3 -38.85 -42.94 -0.34
N MET A 4 -37.58 -43.05 -0.76
CA MET A 4 -36.70 -44.22 -0.54
C MET A 4 -35.17 -43.93 -0.62
N MET A 5 -34.40 -44.64 0.23
CA MET A 5 -33.03 -45.24 0.05
C MET A 5 -31.88 -44.36 -0.50
N ARG A 6 -30.66 -44.22 0.08
CA ARG A 6 -29.83 -44.88 1.12
C ARG A 6 -29.15 -46.25 0.78
N LYS A 7 -27.78 -46.26 0.89
CA LYS A 7 -26.80 -47.40 0.87
C LYS A 7 -26.46 -48.01 -0.51
N HIS A 8 -25.27 -48.52 -0.87
CA HIS A 8 -23.86 -48.58 -0.35
C HIS A 8 -22.91 -48.22 -1.56
N LEU A 9 -21.62 -47.83 -1.49
CA LEU A 9 -20.51 -47.88 -0.50
C LEU A 9 -19.57 -49.13 -0.56
N ALA A 10 -18.65 -49.15 -1.53
CA ALA A 10 -17.34 -49.84 -1.62
C ALA A 10 -16.56 -49.21 -2.82
N GLY A 11 -15.23 -49.10 -2.91
CA GLY A 11 -14.13 -49.62 -2.09
C GLY A 11 -12.98 -50.09 -3.01
N VAL A 12 -12.06 -49.19 -3.39
CA VAL A 12 -10.85 -49.52 -4.16
C VAL A 12 -9.62 -49.01 -3.42
N LEU A 13 -8.73 -49.93 -3.05
CA LEU A 13 -7.41 -49.63 -2.52
C LEU A 13 -6.44 -49.29 -3.66
N VAL A 14 -5.66 -48.22 -3.50
CA VAL A 14 -4.33 -48.11 -4.11
C VAL A 14 -3.35 -47.83 -2.98
N SER A 15 -2.55 -48.84 -2.65
CA SER A 15 -1.39 -48.70 -1.78
C SER A 15 -0.24 -48.09 -2.56
N GLY A 16 0.17 -46.88 -2.21
CA GLY A 16 1.37 -46.20 -2.73
C GLY A 16 2.02 -45.42 -1.60
N PHE A 17 3.35 -45.50 -1.49
CA PHE A 17 4.11 -44.94 -0.37
C PHE A 17 3.90 -43.41 -0.26
N ALA A 18 3.14 -42.99 0.76
CA ALA A 18 3.22 -41.63 1.25
C ALA A 18 4.48 -41.51 2.13
N LEU A 19 5.57 -40.97 1.57
CA LEU A 19 6.54 -40.27 2.39
C LEU A 19 5.90 -38.95 2.80
N ALA A 20 4.95 -39.02 3.73
CA ALA A 20 4.32 -37.85 4.29
C ALA A 20 5.35 -37.15 5.18
N ALA A 21 6.05 -36.17 4.60
CA ALA A 21 6.62 -35.06 5.35
C ALA A 21 5.46 -34.29 5.97
N THR A 22 4.90 -34.84 7.03
CA THR A 22 4.07 -34.09 7.96
C THR A 22 4.99 -33.06 8.59
N ALA A 23 4.87 -31.80 8.15
CA ALA A 23 5.38 -30.69 8.92
C ALA A 23 4.78 -30.82 10.31
N SER A 24 5.63 -31.13 11.30
CA SER A 24 5.22 -31.24 12.69
C SER A 24 4.66 -29.88 13.08
N ALA A 25 3.40 -29.81 13.53
CA ALA A 25 2.88 -28.60 14.14
C ALA A 25 3.58 -28.44 15.51
N GLU A 26 4.70 -27.73 15.51
CA GLU A 26 5.63 -27.69 16.65
C GLU A 26 5.00 -27.05 17.89
N ALA A 27 5.31 -27.65 19.04
CA ALA A 27 4.61 -27.37 20.29
C ALA A 27 4.89 -25.96 20.83
N GLN A 28 3.91 -25.07 20.68
CA GLN A 28 3.88 -23.83 21.46
C GLN A 28 3.28 -24.10 22.85
N VAL A 29 3.88 -23.50 23.87
CA VAL A 29 3.60 -23.77 25.29
C VAL A 29 3.04 -22.52 25.96
N VAL A 30 1.98 -22.71 26.74
CA VAL A 30 1.35 -21.62 27.50
C VAL A 30 2.17 -21.30 28.74
N ARG A 31 2.58 -20.03 28.88
CA ARG A 31 3.19 -19.46 30.09
C ARG A 31 2.21 -18.44 30.69
N ALA A 32 1.98 -18.50 32.01
CA ALA A 32 1.08 -17.58 32.70
C ALA A 32 1.69 -17.14 34.04
N TRP A 33 1.54 -15.85 34.37
CA TRP A 33 2.11 -15.25 35.57
C TRP A 33 1.24 -14.09 36.10
N GLY A 34 1.46 -13.68 37.35
CA GLY A 34 0.62 -12.71 38.07
C GLY A 34 -0.22 -13.36 39.18
N TYR A 35 -1.38 -12.77 39.48
CA TYR A 35 -2.31 -13.27 40.49
C TYR A 35 -2.84 -14.67 40.15
N ASN A 36 -2.83 -15.58 41.13
CA ASN A 36 -3.26 -16.98 40.96
C ASN A 36 -4.36 -17.42 41.95
N GLY A 37 -5.08 -16.49 42.58
CA GLY A 37 -6.03 -16.84 43.66
C GLY A 37 -7.22 -17.74 43.26
N ASN A 38 -7.49 -17.91 41.97
CA ASN A 38 -8.49 -18.86 41.45
C ASN A 38 -7.85 -19.98 40.60
N GLY A 39 -6.53 -20.14 40.61
CA GLY A 39 -5.81 -21.12 39.79
C GLY A 39 -5.56 -20.69 38.34
N GLN A 40 -5.85 -19.46 37.94
CA GLN A 40 -5.77 -19.01 36.55
C GLN A 40 -4.36 -18.99 35.93
N THR A 41 -3.28 -18.89 36.74
CA THR A 41 -1.90 -19.05 36.24
C THR A 41 -1.37 -20.48 36.45
N SER A 42 -2.18 -21.38 37.01
CA SER A 42 -1.84 -22.79 37.19
C SER A 42 -2.11 -23.56 35.89
N VAL A 43 -1.25 -23.34 34.89
CA VAL A 43 -1.35 -23.99 33.58
C VAL A 43 -1.37 -25.52 33.77
N PRO A 44 -2.35 -26.26 33.22
CA PRO A 44 -2.43 -27.71 33.36
C PRO A 44 -1.20 -28.41 32.76
N SER A 45 -0.59 -29.33 33.50
CA SER A 45 0.57 -30.11 33.05
C SER A 45 0.25 -31.08 31.89
N ASP A 46 -1.04 -31.33 31.64
CA ASP A 46 -1.56 -32.17 30.56
C ASP A 46 -2.21 -31.33 29.43
N LEU A 47 -1.89 -30.03 29.34
CA LEU A 47 -2.46 -29.13 28.33
C LEU A 47 -2.06 -29.51 26.90
N GLY A 48 -0.86 -30.06 26.71
CA GLY A 48 -0.29 -30.32 25.38
C GLY A 48 0.02 -29.03 24.60
N PRO A 49 0.32 -29.15 23.29
CA PRO A 49 0.63 -28.00 22.45
C PRO A 49 -0.62 -27.15 22.19
N ALA A 50 -0.49 -25.83 22.37
CA ALA A 50 -1.54 -24.86 22.10
C ALA A 50 -1.26 -24.07 20.81
N SER A 51 -2.32 -23.66 20.10
CA SER A 51 -2.28 -22.84 18.88
C SER A 51 -2.82 -21.43 19.09
N ALA A 52 -3.67 -21.24 20.10
CA ALA A 52 -4.19 -19.94 20.53
C ALA A 52 -4.44 -19.91 22.04
N ILE A 53 -4.46 -18.72 22.61
CA ILE A 53 -4.76 -18.44 24.03
C ILE A 53 -5.77 -17.30 24.12
N ALA A 54 -6.63 -17.36 25.13
CA ALA A 54 -7.49 -16.26 25.54
C ALA A 54 -7.53 -16.17 27.07
N SER A 55 -7.59 -14.95 27.59
CA SER A 55 -7.69 -14.70 29.03
C SER A 55 -8.91 -13.86 29.35
N GLY A 56 -9.62 -14.24 30.42
CA GLY A 56 -10.70 -13.47 31.00
C GLY A 56 -10.24 -12.82 32.30
N LEU A 57 -11.18 -12.25 33.06
CA LEU A 57 -10.80 -11.65 34.35
C LEU A 57 -10.27 -12.70 35.35
N TRP A 58 -10.81 -13.92 35.31
CA TRP A 58 -10.60 -14.93 36.35
C TRP A 58 -10.26 -16.35 35.84
N HIS A 59 -10.21 -16.55 34.53
CA HIS A 59 -9.94 -17.85 33.89
C HIS A 59 -9.18 -17.67 32.57
N VAL A 60 -8.45 -18.71 32.19
CA VAL A 60 -7.70 -18.78 30.92
C VAL A 60 -8.25 -19.93 30.11
N SER A 61 -8.28 -19.76 28.80
CA SER A 61 -8.59 -20.83 27.85
C SER A 61 -7.52 -20.90 26.77
N ALA A 62 -7.31 -22.10 26.24
CA ALA A 62 -6.36 -22.36 25.18
C ALA A 62 -6.98 -23.29 24.14
N LEU A 63 -6.66 -23.05 22.88
CA LEU A 63 -6.97 -23.92 21.77
C LEU A 63 -5.78 -24.86 21.55
N GLN A 64 -6.01 -26.17 21.52
CA GLN A 64 -4.99 -27.17 21.18
C GLN A 64 -4.79 -27.24 19.66
N THR A 65 -3.71 -27.86 19.19
CA THR A 65 -3.42 -27.97 17.74
C THR A 65 -4.44 -28.82 16.96
N ASP A 66 -5.21 -29.67 17.64
CA ASP A 66 -6.34 -30.43 17.08
C ASP A 66 -7.67 -29.63 17.05
N GLY A 67 -7.65 -28.37 17.50
CA GLY A 67 -8.81 -27.50 17.61
C GLY A 67 -9.78 -27.82 18.76
N SER A 68 -9.36 -28.65 19.73
CA SER A 68 -10.06 -28.82 21.00
C SER A 68 -9.73 -27.67 21.97
N ALA A 69 -10.71 -27.27 22.80
CA ALA A 69 -10.54 -26.17 23.75
C ALA A 69 -10.34 -26.69 25.19
N ARG A 70 -9.42 -26.08 25.92
CA ARG A 70 -9.13 -26.33 27.34
C ARG A 70 -9.32 -25.03 28.12
N CYS A 71 -9.76 -25.12 29.37
CA CYS A 71 -10.00 -23.96 30.23
C CYS A 71 -9.66 -24.28 31.69
N TRP A 72 -9.06 -23.33 32.40
CA TRP A 72 -8.72 -23.44 33.82
C TRP A 72 -8.82 -22.08 34.53
N GLY A 73 -8.85 -22.11 35.86
CA GLY A 73 -9.09 -20.94 36.72
C GLY A 73 -10.46 -21.00 37.39
N LEU A 74 -11.08 -19.83 37.64
CA LEU A 74 -12.38 -19.74 38.30
C LEU A 74 -13.49 -20.41 37.47
N ASN A 75 -14.27 -21.29 38.08
CA ASN A 75 -15.34 -22.03 37.40
C ASN A 75 -16.71 -22.00 38.12
N ASN A 76 -16.94 -21.00 39.00
CA ASN A 76 -18.16 -20.93 39.84
C ASN A 76 -19.47 -20.82 39.03
N PHE A 77 -19.41 -20.43 37.76
CA PHE A 77 -20.56 -20.31 36.86
C PHE A 77 -20.47 -21.28 35.66
N GLY A 78 -19.52 -22.22 35.69
CA GLY A 78 -19.32 -23.18 34.61
C GLY A 78 -18.57 -22.62 33.40
N GLN A 79 -17.89 -21.46 33.50
CA GLN A 79 -17.15 -20.84 32.39
C GLN A 79 -15.98 -21.67 31.83
N CYS A 80 -15.51 -22.67 32.57
CA CYS A 80 -14.54 -23.67 32.11
C CYS A 80 -15.15 -25.06 31.86
N ASN A 81 -16.48 -25.22 31.95
CA ASN A 81 -17.17 -26.44 31.55
C ASN A 81 -17.34 -26.45 30.02
N VAL A 82 -16.25 -26.70 29.29
CA VAL A 82 -16.22 -26.76 27.82
C VAL A 82 -17.29 -27.75 27.32
N PRO A 83 -18.25 -27.31 26.46
CA PRO A 83 -19.35 -28.17 26.04
C PRO A 83 -18.91 -29.38 25.21
N ALA A 84 -19.34 -30.57 25.62
CA ALA A 84 -19.06 -31.80 24.89
C ALA A 84 -19.69 -31.77 23.48
N GLY A 85 -18.92 -32.15 22.46
CA GLY A 85 -19.40 -32.22 21.08
C GLY A 85 -19.67 -30.87 20.41
N MET A 86 -19.08 -29.77 20.90
CA MET A 86 -19.30 -28.44 20.30
C MET A 86 -18.80 -28.30 18.85
N GLY A 87 -17.79 -29.07 18.45
CA GLY A 87 -17.10 -28.96 17.17
C GLY A 87 -15.65 -28.48 17.32
N THR A 88 -14.91 -28.40 16.22
CA THR A 88 -13.55 -27.85 16.18
C THR A 88 -13.62 -26.32 16.34
N ALA A 89 -12.99 -25.79 17.38
CA ALA A 89 -12.85 -24.35 17.58
C ALA A 89 -11.66 -23.80 16.76
N ILE A 90 -11.75 -22.54 16.35
CA ILE A 90 -10.69 -21.80 15.66
C ILE A 90 -10.32 -20.50 16.38
N GLU A 91 -11.20 -19.99 17.25
CA GLU A 91 -10.94 -18.84 18.11
C GLU A 91 -11.68 -19.01 19.45
N LEU A 92 -11.14 -18.43 20.51
CA LEU A 92 -11.71 -18.37 21.85
C LEU A 92 -11.63 -16.92 22.35
N ALA A 93 -12.65 -16.46 23.07
CA ALA A 93 -12.56 -15.22 23.86
C ALA A 93 -13.28 -15.40 25.20
N ASN A 94 -12.76 -14.76 26.25
CA ASN A 94 -13.18 -14.95 27.63
C ASN A 94 -13.63 -13.63 28.24
N GLY A 95 -14.83 -13.57 28.80
CA GLY A 95 -15.28 -12.44 29.61
C GLY A 95 -14.93 -12.59 31.09
N GLU A 96 -15.72 -11.99 31.99
CA GLU A 96 -15.51 -12.15 33.44
C GLU A 96 -15.92 -13.53 33.95
N TYR A 97 -17.08 -14.02 33.51
CA TYR A 97 -17.70 -15.26 33.98
C TYR A 97 -18.29 -16.10 32.84
N HIS A 98 -17.85 -15.87 31.60
CA HIS A 98 -18.31 -16.59 30.42
C HIS A 98 -17.18 -16.77 29.40
N THR A 99 -17.36 -17.73 28.50
CA THR A 99 -16.41 -18.06 27.43
C THR A 99 -17.19 -18.22 26.13
N ILE A 100 -16.69 -17.61 25.05
CA ILE A 100 -17.20 -17.77 23.68
C ILE A 100 -16.15 -18.48 22.81
N ALA A 101 -16.63 -19.28 21.86
CA ALA A 101 -15.83 -19.98 20.87
C ALA A 101 -16.41 -19.77 19.47
N LEU A 102 -15.53 -19.48 18.50
CA LEU A 102 -15.84 -19.54 17.08
C LEU A 102 -15.41 -20.91 16.56
N LEU A 103 -16.31 -21.57 15.85
CA LEU A 103 -16.08 -22.90 15.31
C LEU A 103 -15.68 -22.84 13.83
N ALA A 104 -15.03 -23.89 13.35
CA ALA A 104 -14.62 -24.03 11.95
C ALA A 104 -15.79 -24.02 10.94
N ASP A 105 -17.02 -24.24 11.40
CA ASP A 105 -18.26 -24.11 10.61
C ASP A 105 -18.79 -22.66 10.53
N GLY A 106 -18.08 -21.69 11.12
CA GLY A 106 -18.46 -20.28 11.18
C GLY A 106 -19.52 -19.95 12.24
N SER A 107 -19.96 -20.92 13.05
CA SER A 107 -20.94 -20.73 14.11
C SER A 107 -20.30 -20.46 15.47
N VAL A 108 -21.01 -19.74 16.34
CA VAL A 108 -20.54 -19.36 17.69
C VAL A 108 -21.17 -20.26 18.76
N ARG A 109 -20.42 -20.54 19.83
CA ARG A 109 -20.92 -21.14 21.08
C ARG A 109 -20.52 -20.28 22.26
N CYS A 110 -21.35 -20.27 23.31
CA CYS A 110 -21.04 -19.60 24.57
C CYS A 110 -21.46 -20.47 25.75
N TRP A 111 -20.70 -20.42 26.84
CA TRP A 111 -21.05 -21.06 28.11
C TRP A 111 -20.52 -20.28 29.32
N GLY A 112 -21.10 -20.54 30.48
CA GLY A 112 -20.84 -19.81 31.72
C GLY A 112 -22.06 -19.05 32.23
N TYR A 113 -21.82 -17.93 32.92
CA TYR A 113 -22.86 -17.05 33.46
C TYR A 113 -23.67 -16.38 32.35
N ASN A 114 -25.01 -16.48 32.41
CA ASN A 114 -25.90 -15.97 31.37
C ASN A 114 -27.11 -15.14 31.89
N VAL A 115 -27.03 -14.58 33.11
CA VAL A 115 -28.17 -13.81 33.68
C VAL A 115 -28.45 -12.51 32.92
N LEU A 116 -27.44 -11.97 32.23
CA LEU A 116 -27.54 -10.74 31.44
C LEU A 116 -27.61 -11.06 29.93
N GLY A 117 -27.79 -12.34 29.56
CA GLY A 117 -27.91 -12.77 28.17
C GLY A 117 -26.59 -12.88 27.40
N GLN A 118 -25.42 -12.71 28.02
CA GLN A 118 -24.11 -12.71 27.35
C GLN A 118 -23.76 -14.02 26.62
N CYS A 119 -24.38 -15.14 26.99
CA CYS A 119 -24.30 -16.43 26.29
C CYS A 119 -25.56 -16.82 25.51
N THR A 120 -26.57 -15.94 25.45
CA THR A 120 -27.71 -16.10 24.55
C THR A 120 -27.31 -15.65 23.15
N VAL A 121 -26.54 -16.50 22.46
CA VAL A 121 -26.06 -16.25 21.09
C VAL A 121 -27.26 -15.92 20.17
N PRO A 122 -27.26 -14.78 19.45
CA PRO A 122 -28.39 -14.39 18.61
C PRO A 122 -28.66 -15.42 17.50
N PRO A 123 -29.91 -15.86 17.29
CA PRO A 123 -30.24 -16.85 16.27
C PRO A 123 -30.09 -16.33 14.84
N ASP A 124 -30.00 -15.01 14.67
CA ASP A 124 -29.82 -14.28 13.41
C ASP A 124 -28.37 -13.90 13.12
N LEU A 125 -27.40 -14.38 13.91
CA LEU A 125 -26.00 -13.96 13.83
C LEU A 125 -25.34 -14.23 12.46
N GLY A 126 -25.71 -15.32 11.78
CA GLY A 126 -25.07 -15.74 10.53
C GLY A 126 -23.60 -16.18 10.73
N PRO A 127 -22.82 -16.27 9.64
CA PRO A 127 -21.42 -16.72 9.71
C PRO A 127 -20.50 -15.61 10.24
N VAL A 128 -19.60 -15.99 11.14
CA VAL A 128 -18.71 -15.09 11.89
C VAL A 128 -17.25 -15.28 11.47
N LYS A 129 -16.51 -14.17 11.36
CA LYS A 129 -15.07 -14.11 11.05
C LYS A 129 -14.20 -14.07 12.30
N ALA A 130 -14.64 -13.32 13.31
CA ALA A 130 -13.89 -13.12 14.56
C ALA A 130 -14.86 -12.87 15.73
N ILE A 131 -14.41 -13.17 16.95
CA ILE A 131 -15.18 -12.99 18.20
C ILE A 131 -14.40 -12.18 19.23
N ALA A 132 -15.12 -11.45 20.09
CA ALA A 132 -14.52 -10.79 21.25
C ALA A 132 -15.50 -10.80 22.43
N ALA A 133 -14.97 -10.80 23.65
CA ALA A 133 -15.76 -10.74 24.87
C ALA A 133 -15.31 -9.55 25.71
N GLY A 134 -16.28 -8.77 26.21
CA GLY A 134 -16.04 -7.83 27.29
C GLY A 134 -16.36 -8.47 28.65
N ARG A 135 -16.45 -7.66 29.70
CA ARG A 135 -16.72 -8.17 31.06
C ARG A 135 -18.02 -9.00 31.12
N GLN A 136 -19.11 -8.43 30.61
CA GLN A 136 -20.47 -9.00 30.70
C GLN A 136 -21.26 -8.92 29.37
N HIS A 137 -20.57 -8.72 28.25
CA HIS A 137 -21.14 -8.74 26.91
C HIS A 137 -20.24 -9.55 25.96
N SER A 138 -20.83 -10.03 24.87
CA SER A 138 -20.17 -10.77 23.80
C SER A 138 -20.30 -9.99 22.49
N MET A 139 -19.31 -10.13 21.62
CA MET A 139 -19.23 -9.49 20.31
C MET A 139 -18.86 -10.53 19.24
N ALA A 140 -19.40 -10.36 18.04
CA ALA A 140 -19.01 -11.11 16.87
C ALA A 140 -18.94 -10.20 15.64
N LEU A 141 -17.87 -10.35 14.88
CA LEU A 141 -17.65 -9.73 13.58
C LEU A 141 -18.10 -10.70 12.50
N ARG A 142 -19.18 -10.36 11.79
CA ARG A 142 -19.77 -11.19 10.74
C ARG A 142 -18.90 -11.13 9.47
N LEU A 143 -19.02 -12.12 8.58
CA LEU A 143 -18.24 -12.15 7.32
C LEU A 143 -18.49 -10.94 6.40
N ASP A 144 -19.63 -10.26 6.54
CA ASP A 144 -19.96 -9.01 5.82
C ASP A 144 -19.35 -7.75 6.48
N GLY A 145 -18.53 -7.91 7.53
CA GLY A 145 -17.87 -6.82 8.25
C GLY A 145 -18.79 -6.11 9.26
N ALA A 146 -20.04 -6.53 9.41
CA ALA A 146 -20.96 -5.98 10.41
C ALA A 146 -20.68 -6.56 11.80
N ILE A 147 -20.88 -5.74 12.83
CA ILE A 147 -20.65 -6.13 14.23
C ILE A 147 -21.98 -6.40 14.92
N ARG A 148 -22.09 -7.55 15.60
CA ARG A 148 -23.22 -7.92 16.44
C ARG A 148 -22.73 -8.08 17.88
N CYS A 149 -23.34 -7.35 18.80
CA CYS A 149 -23.08 -7.48 20.23
C CYS A 149 -24.34 -7.95 20.98
N TRP A 150 -24.16 -8.60 22.12
CA TRP A 150 -25.25 -9.06 22.99
C TRP A 150 -24.77 -9.29 24.42
N GLY A 151 -25.68 -9.14 25.39
CA GLY A 151 -25.38 -9.28 26.82
C GLY A 151 -25.81 -8.04 27.60
N TYR A 152 -25.00 -7.66 28.60
CA TYR A 152 -25.24 -6.43 29.35
C TYR A 152 -25.09 -5.19 28.46
N ASP A 153 -26.00 -4.23 28.63
CA ASP A 153 -26.07 -2.99 27.83
C ASP A 153 -26.33 -1.74 28.70
N GLY A 154 -25.93 -1.76 29.97
CA GLY A 154 -26.22 -0.67 30.91
C GLY A 154 -25.54 0.66 30.57
N ASN A 155 -24.50 0.61 29.73
CA ASN A 155 -23.75 1.76 29.23
C ASN A 155 -23.87 1.90 27.69
N GLY A 156 -24.67 1.05 27.02
CA GLY A 156 -24.76 0.96 25.55
C GLY A 156 -23.68 0.10 24.89
N GLU A 157 -22.88 -0.65 25.66
CA GLU A 157 -21.75 -1.45 25.15
C GLU A 157 -22.17 -2.60 24.20
N SER A 158 -23.38 -3.13 24.36
CA SER A 158 -23.99 -4.14 23.47
C SER A 158 -24.82 -3.53 22.33
N THR A 159 -24.85 -2.21 22.20
CA THR A 159 -25.54 -1.49 21.11
C THR A 159 -24.51 -0.83 20.16
N PRO A 160 -24.07 -1.51 19.09
CA PRO A 160 -23.16 -0.94 18.10
C PRO A 160 -23.77 0.29 17.41
N PRO A 161 -23.00 1.37 17.17
CA PRO A 161 -23.48 2.51 16.40
C PRO A 161 -23.92 2.12 14.99
N ASN A 162 -25.03 2.71 14.53
CA ASN A 162 -25.61 2.42 13.21
C ASN A 162 -24.74 2.91 12.03
N ASP A 163 -23.73 3.75 12.28
CA ASP A 163 -22.81 4.32 11.30
C ASP A 163 -21.44 3.60 11.26
N LEU A 164 -21.30 2.44 11.90
CA LEU A 164 -20.06 1.68 11.87
C LEU A 164 -19.70 1.23 10.44
N PRO A 165 -18.50 1.55 9.93
CA PRO A 165 -18.03 1.01 8.67
C PRO A 165 -17.71 -0.49 8.78
N PRO A 166 -17.62 -1.23 7.66
CA PRO A 166 -17.15 -2.61 7.64
C PRO A 166 -15.84 -2.76 8.41
N SER A 167 -15.85 -3.66 9.39
CA SER A 167 -14.75 -3.81 10.35
C SER A 167 -13.84 -5.00 10.01
N ALA A 168 -12.55 -4.82 10.22
CA ALA A 168 -11.52 -5.85 10.07
C ALA A 168 -11.27 -6.62 11.38
N ALA A 169 -11.41 -5.95 12.52
CA ALA A 169 -11.25 -6.53 13.86
C ALA A 169 -12.19 -5.89 14.88
N ILE A 170 -12.39 -6.59 16.00
CA ILE A 170 -13.17 -6.15 17.16
C ILE A 170 -12.42 -6.46 18.45
N ALA A 171 -12.65 -5.67 19.50
CA ALA A 171 -12.14 -5.94 20.84
C ALA A 171 -13.17 -5.53 21.90
N GLY A 172 -13.37 -6.40 22.90
CA GLY A 172 -14.15 -6.09 24.09
C GLY A 172 -13.25 -5.48 25.16
N GLY A 173 -13.69 -4.36 25.75
CA GLY A 173 -13.15 -3.83 26.98
C GLY A 173 -13.98 -4.28 28.19
N GLY A 174 -13.82 -3.60 29.33
CA GLY A 174 -14.62 -3.91 30.52
C GLY A 174 -16.12 -3.70 30.28
N GLU A 175 -16.53 -2.44 30.15
CA GLU A 175 -17.92 -2.03 29.90
C GLU A 175 -17.99 -1.14 28.64
N HIS A 176 -17.09 -1.38 27.68
CA HIS A 176 -16.99 -0.68 26.40
C HIS A 176 -16.55 -1.66 25.30
N SER A 177 -16.81 -1.28 24.05
CA SER A 177 -16.65 -2.10 22.86
C SER A 177 -15.90 -1.32 21.79
N ILE A 178 -14.98 -1.98 21.08
CA ILE A 178 -14.06 -1.34 20.14
C ILE A 178 -14.13 -2.06 18.79
N ALA A 179 -14.11 -1.30 17.70
CA ALA A 179 -14.05 -1.78 16.33
C ALA A 179 -12.89 -1.12 15.57
N LEU A 180 -12.26 -1.89 14.68
CA LEU A 180 -11.26 -1.41 13.73
C LEU A 180 -11.81 -1.57 12.32
N SER A 181 -11.96 -0.48 11.56
CA SER A 181 -12.43 -0.53 10.18
C SER A 181 -11.40 -1.21 9.26
N THR A 182 -11.83 -1.67 8.07
CA THR A 182 -10.88 -2.18 7.04
C THR A 182 -9.87 -1.13 6.57
N GLY A 183 -10.17 0.16 6.76
CA GLY A 183 -9.25 1.27 6.49
C GLY A 183 -8.46 1.75 7.71
N GLY A 184 -8.37 0.96 8.79
CA GLY A 184 -7.55 1.26 9.97
C GLY A 184 -8.13 2.27 10.96
N ILE A 185 -9.40 2.66 10.83
CA ILE A 185 -10.05 3.64 11.72
C ILE A 185 -10.63 2.94 12.95
N VAL A 186 -10.26 3.43 14.15
CA VAL A 186 -10.81 2.92 15.42
C VAL A 186 -12.11 3.63 15.78
N ARG A 187 -13.14 2.86 16.17
CA ARG A 187 -14.39 3.33 16.79
C ARG A 187 -14.55 2.67 18.16
N CYS A 188 -15.09 3.39 19.14
CA CYS A 188 -15.37 2.87 20.49
C CYS A 188 -16.74 3.36 20.97
N TRP A 189 -17.49 2.52 21.68
CA TRP A 189 -18.78 2.84 22.27
C TRP A 189 -18.98 2.10 23.61
N GLY A 190 -20.02 2.49 24.36
CA GLY A 190 -20.25 2.02 25.73
C GLY A 190 -19.72 3.01 26.76
N LYS A 191 -19.26 2.50 27.91
CA LYS A 191 -18.84 3.30 29.07
C LYS A 191 -17.59 4.13 28.77
N ASN A 192 -17.63 5.40 29.16
CA ASN A 192 -16.56 6.37 28.89
C ASN A 192 -16.22 7.24 30.12
N ASP A 193 -16.36 6.67 31.33
CA ASP A 193 -16.19 7.39 32.62
C ASP A 193 -14.74 7.84 32.90
N GLU A 194 -13.77 7.24 32.21
CA GLU A 194 -12.33 7.52 32.33
C GLU A 194 -11.74 7.99 30.99
N GLY A 195 -12.58 8.27 29.99
CA GLY A 195 -12.17 8.62 28.63
C GLY A 195 -11.71 7.44 27.75
N GLN A 196 -12.00 6.20 28.11
CA GLN A 196 -11.58 4.98 27.38
C GLN A 196 -12.12 4.88 25.94
N CYS A 197 -13.19 5.59 25.60
CA CYS A 197 -13.68 5.76 24.22
C CYS A 197 -13.37 7.14 23.60
N ASN A 198 -12.62 8.01 24.29
CA ASN A 198 -12.14 9.27 23.71
C ASN A 198 -10.95 8.99 22.78
N ILE A 199 -11.22 8.53 21.55
CA ILE A 199 -10.21 8.23 20.54
C ILE A 199 -9.30 9.46 20.32
N PRO A 200 -7.98 9.37 20.57
CA PRO A 200 -7.07 10.51 20.42
C PRO A 200 -6.98 10.98 18.97
N ALA A 201 -7.09 12.29 18.73
CA ALA A 201 -7.03 12.88 17.40
C ALA A 201 -5.72 12.56 16.63
N GLY A 202 -4.62 12.33 17.37
CA GLY A 202 -3.32 11.94 16.82
C GLY A 202 -3.09 10.42 16.71
N LEU A 203 -4.12 9.57 16.76
CA LEU A 203 -3.97 8.11 16.67
C LEU A 203 -3.50 7.64 15.28
N GLY A 204 -3.91 8.31 14.20
CA GLY A 204 -3.66 7.84 12.84
C GLY A 204 -4.42 6.53 12.53
N LEU A 205 -3.84 5.71 11.64
CA LEU A 205 -4.41 4.40 11.29
C LEU A 205 -3.80 3.27 12.13
N ALA A 206 -4.67 2.42 12.66
CA ALA A 206 -4.30 1.24 13.45
C ALA A 206 -4.36 -0.06 12.61
N LYS A 207 -3.49 -1.02 12.95
CA LYS A 207 -3.52 -2.41 12.45
C LYS A 207 -4.04 -3.42 13.48
N ALA A 208 -4.03 -3.07 14.77
CA ALA A 208 -4.65 -3.86 15.83
C ALA A 208 -5.21 -2.98 16.95
N ILE A 209 -6.18 -3.51 17.69
CA ILE A 209 -6.87 -2.88 18.82
C ILE A 209 -6.97 -3.88 19.99
N SER A 210 -6.95 -3.38 21.22
CA SER A 210 -7.22 -4.19 22.42
C SER A 210 -7.89 -3.36 23.50
N GLY A 211 -8.86 -3.94 24.19
CA GLY A 211 -9.55 -3.33 25.32
C GLY A 211 -8.99 -3.83 26.65
N GLY A 212 -8.59 -2.91 27.53
CA GLY A 212 -8.50 -3.19 28.95
C GLY A 212 -9.85 -2.96 29.64
N VAL A 213 -9.91 -3.10 30.97
CA VAL A 213 -11.19 -2.89 31.68
C VAL A 213 -11.64 -1.42 31.67
N LYS A 214 -10.70 -0.48 31.77
CA LYS A 214 -10.94 0.97 31.78
C LYS A 214 -9.97 1.79 30.90
N HIS A 215 -9.28 1.13 29.96
CA HIS A 215 -8.37 1.76 29.01
C HIS A 215 -8.44 1.04 27.66
N THR A 216 -8.02 1.70 26.60
CA THR A 216 -7.98 1.16 25.23
C THR A 216 -6.56 1.29 24.69
N ILE A 217 -6.10 0.28 23.95
CA ILE A 217 -4.78 0.22 23.32
C ILE A 217 -4.98 0.04 21.81
N ALA A 218 -4.21 0.76 21.00
CA ALA A 218 -4.13 0.55 19.56
C ALA A 218 -2.68 0.49 19.09
N LEU A 219 -2.42 -0.39 18.12
CA LEU A 219 -1.15 -0.57 17.45
C LEU A 219 -1.26 0.07 16.06
N ARG A 220 -0.41 1.05 15.77
CA ARG A 220 -0.40 1.78 14.50
C ARG A 220 0.27 0.99 13.38
N LEU A 221 0.06 1.41 12.14
CA LEU A 221 0.73 0.80 10.97
C LEU A 221 2.26 0.83 11.11
N ASP A 222 2.81 1.98 11.54
CA ASP A 222 4.24 2.22 11.83
C ASP A 222 4.85 1.36 12.96
N GLY A 223 4.04 0.56 13.67
CA GLY A 223 4.49 -0.30 14.78
C GLY A 223 4.51 0.38 16.14
N SER A 224 4.18 1.66 16.24
CA SER A 224 4.04 2.36 17.53
C SER A 224 2.70 2.06 18.22
N VAL A 225 2.69 2.15 19.55
CA VAL A 225 1.53 1.86 20.39
C VAL A 225 0.96 3.14 21.00
N LEU A 226 -0.36 3.28 21.02
CA LEU A 226 -1.05 4.35 21.75
C LEU A 226 -2.06 3.76 22.74
N CYS A 227 -2.10 4.31 23.95
CA CYS A 227 -3.07 3.95 24.99
C CYS A 227 -3.82 5.19 25.47
N TRP A 228 -5.11 5.06 25.77
CA TRP A 228 -5.92 6.12 26.37
C TRP A 228 -7.01 5.56 27.31
N GLY A 229 -7.57 6.42 28.17
CA GLY A 229 -8.50 6.04 29.23
C GLY A 229 -7.86 6.18 30.62
N ARG A 230 -8.29 5.35 31.58
CA ARG A 230 -7.78 5.37 32.96
C ARG A 230 -6.27 5.10 32.98
N ASN A 231 -5.54 5.95 33.71
CA ASN A 231 -4.09 5.86 33.85
C ASN A 231 -3.59 5.88 35.33
N SER A 232 -4.43 5.48 36.30
CA SER A 232 -4.07 5.58 37.73
C SER A 232 -2.89 4.70 38.16
N GLU A 233 -2.65 3.60 37.45
CA GLU A 233 -1.54 2.67 37.70
C GLU A 233 -0.43 2.82 36.64
N GLY A 234 -0.50 3.83 35.78
CA GLY A 234 0.42 4.02 34.66
C GLY A 234 0.17 3.11 33.45
N GLN A 235 -0.99 2.47 33.32
CA GLN A 235 -1.31 1.56 32.21
C GLN A 235 -1.29 2.22 30.82
N CYS A 236 -1.46 3.54 30.72
CA CYS A 236 -1.28 4.30 29.48
C CYS A 236 0.01 5.13 29.42
N ASN A 237 0.95 4.91 30.34
CA ASN A 237 2.32 5.40 30.21
C ASN A 237 3.11 4.48 29.27
N THR A 238 2.72 4.46 27.98
CA THR A 238 3.37 3.63 26.95
C THR A 238 4.88 3.88 26.94
N PRO A 239 5.73 2.84 27.10
CA PRO A 239 7.17 3.00 27.08
C PRO A 239 7.68 3.52 25.73
N ALA A 240 8.65 4.42 25.74
CA ALA A 240 9.28 4.92 24.51
C ALA A 240 10.22 3.88 23.86
N ASP A 241 10.66 2.89 24.63
CA ASP A 241 11.63 1.86 24.22
C ASP A 241 10.96 0.61 23.62
N LEU A 242 9.75 0.71 23.07
CA LEU A 242 9.00 -0.47 22.61
C LEU A 242 9.56 -1.16 21.36
N GLY A 243 10.37 -0.49 20.53
CA GLY A 243 10.81 -1.06 19.25
C GLY A 243 9.62 -1.33 18.31
N GLN A 244 9.77 -2.29 17.38
CA GLN A 244 8.65 -2.71 16.53
C GLN A 244 7.70 -3.64 17.30
N VAL A 245 6.44 -3.24 17.45
CA VAL A 245 5.39 -4.05 18.08
C VAL A 245 4.53 -4.76 17.02
N VAL A 246 4.26 -6.05 17.25
CA VAL A 246 3.48 -6.92 16.36
C VAL A 246 2.12 -7.32 16.94
N ALA A 247 1.97 -7.34 18.27
CA ALA A 247 0.67 -7.57 18.92
C ALA A 247 0.55 -6.80 20.26
N ILE A 248 -0.68 -6.57 20.70
CA ILE A 248 -1.02 -5.83 21.94
C ILE A 248 -2.13 -6.53 22.72
N ALA A 249 -2.11 -6.42 24.05
CA ALA A 249 -3.19 -6.91 24.92
C ALA A 249 -3.40 -6.02 26.15
N GLY A 250 -4.65 -5.81 26.55
CA GLY A 250 -5.03 -5.08 27.77
C GLY A 250 -5.51 -6.00 28.89
N GLY A 251 -5.12 -5.70 30.13
CA GLY A 251 -5.69 -6.30 31.35
C GLY A 251 -6.60 -5.33 32.11
N VAL A 252 -6.84 -5.56 33.42
CA VAL A 252 -7.62 -4.59 34.23
C VAL A 252 -6.85 -3.26 34.39
N TYR A 253 -5.59 -3.35 34.83
CA TYR A 253 -4.75 -2.20 35.16
C TYR A 253 -3.33 -2.28 34.57
N HIS A 254 -3.11 -3.14 33.58
CA HIS A 254 -1.84 -3.29 32.89
C HIS A 254 -2.07 -3.42 31.38
N SER A 255 -1.02 -3.17 30.60
CA SER A 255 -1.00 -3.21 29.15
C SER A 255 0.25 -3.96 28.69
N ILE A 256 0.13 -4.72 27.60
CA ILE A 256 1.14 -5.64 27.10
C ILE A 256 1.38 -5.35 25.61
N ALA A 257 2.65 -5.35 25.21
CA ALA A 257 3.09 -5.36 23.83
C ALA A 257 3.99 -6.59 23.57
N LEU A 258 3.77 -7.25 22.45
CA LEU A 258 4.65 -8.26 21.88
C LEU A 258 5.49 -7.60 20.79
N ARG A 259 6.81 -7.66 20.93
CA ARG A 259 7.76 -7.13 19.95
C ARG A 259 8.01 -8.11 18.80
N SER A 260 8.58 -7.63 17.69
CA SER A 260 8.97 -8.47 16.54
C SER A 260 10.02 -9.53 16.90
N ASP A 261 10.88 -9.24 17.88
CA ASP A 261 11.86 -10.18 18.49
C ASP A 261 11.21 -11.24 19.41
N GLY A 262 9.87 -11.28 19.49
CA GLY A 262 9.10 -12.19 20.35
C GLY A 262 9.15 -11.86 21.85
N SER A 263 9.85 -10.80 22.28
CA SER A 263 9.90 -10.40 23.69
C SER A 263 8.59 -9.73 24.13
N VAL A 264 8.19 -10.00 25.38
CA VAL A 264 6.95 -9.50 25.98
C VAL A 264 7.26 -8.32 26.91
N ARG A 265 6.74 -7.14 26.58
CA ARG A 265 6.85 -5.93 27.40
C ARG A 265 5.50 -5.60 28.03
N CYS A 266 5.47 -5.44 29.36
CA CYS A 266 4.27 -5.08 30.12
C CYS A 266 4.51 -3.81 30.95
N TRP A 267 3.48 -2.97 31.10
CA TRP A 267 3.51 -1.78 31.95
C TRP A 267 2.14 -1.52 32.59
N GLY A 268 2.11 -0.70 33.66
CA GLY A 268 0.94 -0.46 34.50
C GLY A 268 1.10 -1.07 35.90
N SER A 269 0.00 -1.55 36.49
CA SER A 269 0.03 -2.29 37.76
C SER A 269 0.93 -3.51 37.66
N ASN A 270 1.65 -3.77 38.75
CA ASN A 270 2.46 -4.98 38.94
C ASN A 270 2.28 -5.57 40.35
N THR A 271 1.10 -5.38 40.94
CA THR A 271 0.81 -5.68 42.36
C THR A 271 0.96 -7.17 42.69
N TYR A 272 0.73 -8.04 41.70
CA TYR A 272 0.82 -9.49 41.81
C TYR A 272 1.92 -10.08 40.90
N GLY A 273 2.78 -9.24 40.32
CA GLY A 273 3.78 -9.64 39.34
C GLY A 273 3.26 -9.77 37.91
N GLU A 274 2.07 -9.24 37.59
CA GLU A 274 1.46 -9.34 36.25
C GLU A 274 2.33 -8.74 35.12
N CYS A 275 3.15 -7.73 35.41
CA CYS A 275 4.15 -7.19 34.49
C CYS A 275 5.59 -7.68 34.76
N ALA A 276 5.76 -8.76 35.52
CA ALA A 276 7.03 -9.45 35.71
C ALA A 276 7.03 -10.79 34.95
N PRO A 277 7.32 -10.80 33.62
CA PRO A 277 7.46 -12.04 32.89
C PRO A 277 8.56 -12.93 33.53
N PRO A 278 8.40 -14.27 33.52
CA PRO A 278 9.42 -15.18 34.01
C PRO A 278 10.79 -14.93 33.38
N ALA A 279 11.86 -15.00 34.18
CA ALA A 279 13.22 -14.89 33.68
C ALA A 279 13.51 -16.06 32.71
N GLY A 280 14.10 -15.76 31.55
CA GLY A 280 14.33 -16.75 30.49
C GLY A 280 13.05 -17.24 29.81
N ILE A 281 11.99 -16.42 29.75
CA ILE A 281 10.82 -16.75 28.93
C ILE A 281 11.22 -16.77 27.44
N ALA A 282 10.98 -17.90 26.77
CA ALA A 282 11.23 -18.05 25.34
C ALA A 282 10.37 -17.09 24.50
N PRO A 283 10.79 -16.73 23.27
CA PRO A 283 10.04 -15.87 22.36
C PRO A 283 8.57 -16.27 22.24
N ALA A 284 7.70 -15.27 22.40
CA ALA A 284 6.26 -15.41 22.34
C ALA A 284 5.72 -15.15 20.92
N SER A 285 4.72 -15.94 20.53
CA SER A 285 3.97 -15.76 19.27
C SER A 285 2.63 -15.06 19.50
N LYS A 286 2.08 -15.13 20.73
CA LYS A 286 0.83 -14.48 21.14
C LYS A 286 0.89 -14.07 22.61
N VAL A 287 0.15 -13.02 22.95
CA VAL A 287 -0.03 -12.52 24.33
C VAL A 287 -1.51 -12.25 24.62
N ALA A 288 -1.93 -12.44 25.87
CA ALA A 288 -3.27 -12.12 26.35
C ALA A 288 -3.20 -11.51 27.76
N GLY A 289 -3.93 -10.41 27.97
CA GLY A 289 -4.10 -9.76 29.26
C GLY A 289 -5.35 -10.29 29.96
N GLY A 290 -5.20 -10.73 31.20
CA GLY A 290 -6.30 -11.15 32.05
C GLY A 290 -6.64 -10.10 33.10
N GLY A 291 -7.35 -10.52 34.15
CA GLY A 291 -7.70 -9.64 35.26
C GLY A 291 -6.46 -9.00 35.91
N TYR A 292 -5.71 -9.82 36.62
CA TYR A 292 -4.45 -9.45 37.31
C TYR A 292 -3.34 -10.43 36.96
N HIS A 293 -3.35 -10.94 35.74
CA HIS A 293 -2.41 -11.94 35.24
C HIS A 293 -2.19 -11.77 33.74
N THR A 294 -1.04 -12.21 33.25
CA THR A 294 -0.69 -12.19 31.83
C THR A 294 -0.43 -13.62 31.37
N VAL A 295 -0.78 -13.90 30.12
CA VAL A 295 -0.55 -15.19 29.47
C VAL A 295 0.19 -14.94 28.16
N ALA A 296 1.22 -15.73 27.88
CA ALA A 296 1.92 -15.77 26.61
C ALA A 296 1.92 -17.19 26.05
N LEU A 297 1.85 -17.29 24.73
CA LEU A 297 2.08 -18.52 24.00
C LEU A 297 3.51 -18.45 23.48
N THR A 298 4.41 -19.19 24.10
CA THR A 298 5.85 -19.19 23.77
C THR A 298 6.18 -20.38 22.88
N CYS A 299 7.32 -20.32 22.22
CA CYS A 299 7.95 -21.55 21.78
C CYS A 299 8.23 -22.45 23.01
N GLY A 300 8.15 -23.75 22.82
CA GLY A 300 8.40 -24.75 23.87
C GLY A 300 9.55 -25.67 23.47
N THR A 301 10.18 -26.28 24.48
CA THR A 301 11.14 -27.37 24.29
C THR A 301 10.56 -28.41 23.33
N PRO A 302 11.23 -28.77 22.22
CA PRO A 302 10.66 -29.59 21.16
C PRO A 302 10.14 -30.92 21.71
N THR A 303 8.82 -31.09 21.76
CA THR A 303 8.21 -32.32 22.24
C THR A 303 8.24 -33.36 21.13
N VAL A 304 8.91 -34.48 21.37
CA VAL A 304 8.73 -35.67 20.57
C VAL A 304 7.39 -36.28 20.97
N ASP A 305 6.45 -36.32 20.04
CA ASP A 305 5.29 -37.21 20.08
C ASP A 305 5.29 -38.03 18.78
N ARG A 306 5.25 -39.37 18.92
CA ARG A 306 5.36 -40.33 17.82
C ARG A 306 4.43 -41.51 18.08
N ASN A 307 3.71 -41.95 17.07
CA ASN A 307 2.78 -43.08 17.14
C ASN A 307 3.16 -44.13 16.07
N SER A 308 3.08 -45.42 16.43
CA SER A 308 3.34 -46.55 15.52
C SER A 308 2.27 -46.76 14.45
N GLY A 309 1.10 -46.14 14.59
CA GLY A 309 -0.14 -46.58 13.96
C GLY A 309 -0.59 -47.93 14.52
N ASN A 310 -1.66 -48.49 13.94
CA ASN A 310 -2.13 -49.83 14.28
C ASN A 310 -1.21 -50.91 13.70
N LEU A 311 -0.50 -51.64 14.56
CA LEU A 311 0.36 -52.78 14.23
C LEU A 311 -0.44 -54.08 14.00
N GLY A 312 -1.76 -54.06 14.21
CA GLY A 312 -2.69 -55.16 14.00
C GLY A 312 -2.84 -56.11 15.22
N PRO A 313 -3.70 -57.14 15.12
CA PRO A 313 -4.02 -58.05 16.22
C PRO A 313 -2.77 -58.70 16.83
N ILE A 314 -2.70 -58.81 18.15
CA ILE A 314 -1.56 -59.39 18.88
C ILE A 314 -1.96 -60.73 19.53
N GLY A 315 -1.02 -61.66 19.61
CA GLY A 315 -1.22 -62.94 20.30
C GLY A 315 0.06 -63.77 20.48
N SER A 316 -0.08 -64.93 21.10
CA SER A 316 1.00 -65.87 21.38
C SER A 316 1.78 -66.23 20.10
N GLY A 317 3.11 -66.07 20.12
CA GLY A 317 3.98 -66.28 18.96
C GLY A 317 3.90 -65.21 17.85
N THR A 318 3.05 -64.19 17.98
CA THR A 318 2.90 -63.09 17.00
C THR A 318 3.17 -61.73 17.67
N PRO A 319 4.43 -61.44 18.06
CA PRO A 319 4.79 -60.17 18.70
C PRO A 319 4.52 -58.97 17.78
N ARG A 320 4.38 -57.81 18.40
CA ARG A 320 4.25 -56.52 17.72
C ARG A 320 5.45 -55.66 18.09
N GLU A 321 6.10 -55.09 17.09
CA GLU A 321 7.37 -54.38 17.25
C GLU A 321 7.36 -53.14 16.37
N PHE A 322 7.83 -52.03 16.91
CA PHE A 322 7.98 -50.78 16.18
C PHE A 322 9.25 -50.07 16.63
N THR A 323 9.99 -49.50 15.67
CA THR A 323 11.20 -48.72 15.96
C THR A 323 10.93 -47.27 15.63
N PHE A 324 10.94 -46.42 16.66
CA PHE A 324 11.00 -44.98 16.51
C PHE A 324 12.43 -44.62 16.13
N SER A 325 12.62 -43.86 15.05
CA SER A 325 13.94 -43.46 14.53
C SER A 325 13.98 -41.95 14.31
N GLY A 326 15.19 -41.38 14.19
CA GLY A 326 15.37 -39.92 14.12
C GLY A 326 14.97 -39.24 15.42
N LEU A 327 15.22 -39.90 16.56
CA LEU A 327 14.90 -39.40 17.88
C LEU A 327 16.02 -38.48 18.39
N PRO A 328 15.74 -37.22 18.76
CA PRO A 328 16.71 -36.33 19.39
C PRO A 328 17.08 -36.83 20.80
N ALA A 329 18.12 -36.24 21.40
CA ALA A 329 18.38 -36.42 22.83
C ALA A 329 17.18 -35.94 23.67
N ALA A 330 17.02 -36.46 24.89
CA ALA A 330 15.90 -36.11 25.76
C ALA A 330 16.29 -35.12 26.87
N ALA A 331 15.41 -34.18 27.18
CA ALA A 331 15.44 -33.32 28.36
C ALA A 331 14.62 -33.87 29.53
N SER A 332 13.58 -34.68 29.28
CA SER A 332 12.70 -35.22 30.33
C SER A 332 12.47 -36.74 30.25
N ALA A 333 11.69 -37.27 31.21
CA ALA A 333 11.31 -38.67 31.23
C ALA A 333 10.22 -38.95 30.18
N ALA A 334 10.36 -40.03 29.41
CA ALA A 334 9.36 -40.37 28.40
C ALA A 334 8.13 -41.04 28.99
N THR A 335 6.98 -40.74 28.39
CA THR A 335 5.73 -41.45 28.56
C THR A 335 5.51 -42.36 27.36
N LEU A 336 5.53 -43.67 27.58
CA LEU A 336 5.16 -44.67 26.59
C LEU A 336 3.72 -45.13 26.84
N ARG A 337 2.81 -44.83 25.92
CA ARG A 337 1.41 -45.27 25.95
C ARG A 337 1.23 -46.48 25.03
N VAL A 338 0.58 -47.52 25.53
CA VAL A 338 0.24 -48.72 24.76
C VAL A 338 -1.28 -48.86 24.77
N ARG A 339 -1.91 -48.93 23.60
CA ARG A 339 -3.34 -49.18 23.43
C ARG A 339 -3.55 -50.50 22.70
N VAL A 340 -4.35 -51.39 23.25
CA VAL A 340 -4.55 -52.73 22.70
C VAL A 340 -6.02 -53.13 22.76
N ARG A 341 -6.54 -53.73 21.67
CA ARG A 341 -7.78 -54.52 21.68
C ARG A 341 -7.37 -55.97 21.40
N SER A 342 -7.45 -56.81 22.42
CA SER A 342 -7.00 -58.21 22.37
C SER A 342 -7.76 -59.05 23.41
N ASP A 343 -7.30 -60.28 23.57
CA ASP A 343 -7.83 -61.39 24.35
C ASP A 343 -7.09 -61.38 25.71
N LEU A 344 -7.54 -60.50 26.61
CA LEU A 344 -6.86 -60.12 27.86
C LEU A 344 -7.83 -60.20 29.07
N ASN A 345 -8.64 -61.25 29.12
CA ASN A 345 -9.68 -61.42 30.15
C ASN A 345 -9.23 -62.27 31.36
N LEU A 346 -8.17 -63.08 31.21
CA LEU A 346 -7.64 -63.92 32.29
C LEU A 346 -6.46 -63.26 33.00
N SER A 347 -6.29 -63.55 34.30
CA SER A 347 -5.08 -63.19 35.06
C SER A 347 -3.77 -63.82 34.54
N SER A 348 -3.87 -64.75 33.60
CA SER A 348 -2.75 -65.42 32.90
C SER A 348 -2.50 -64.85 31.50
N GLU A 349 -3.36 -63.94 31.03
CA GLU A 349 -3.23 -63.21 29.78
C GLU A 349 -2.63 -61.83 30.10
N PHE A 350 -1.51 -61.53 29.44
CA PHE A 350 -0.77 -60.29 29.66
C PHE A 350 0.16 -60.02 28.50
N LEU A 351 0.66 -58.79 28.39
CA LEU A 351 1.72 -58.41 27.45
C LEU A 351 3.02 -58.13 28.19
N THR A 352 4.13 -58.69 27.72
CA THR A 352 5.48 -58.34 28.17
C THR A 352 6.00 -57.21 27.29
N LEU A 353 6.41 -56.10 27.91
CA LEU A 353 7.03 -54.96 27.25
C LEU A 353 8.56 -55.14 27.23
N ARG A 354 9.16 -54.95 26.05
CA ARG A 354 10.61 -54.81 25.88
C ARG A 354 10.94 -53.47 25.22
N LEU A 355 12.03 -52.87 25.68
CA LEU A 355 12.66 -51.67 25.12
C LEU A 355 14.08 -52.06 24.73
N ASP A 356 14.42 -51.96 23.45
CA ASP A 356 15.68 -52.43 22.85
C ASP A 356 16.05 -53.86 23.30
N GLY A 357 15.06 -54.74 23.34
CA GLY A 357 15.16 -56.14 23.78
C GLY A 357 15.12 -56.37 25.30
N VAL A 358 15.34 -55.33 26.12
CA VAL A 358 15.35 -55.40 27.58
C VAL A 358 13.91 -55.45 28.13
N THR A 359 13.58 -56.51 28.87
CA THR A 359 12.27 -56.65 29.55
C THR A 359 12.07 -55.49 30.53
N SER A 360 11.07 -54.65 30.27
CA SER A 360 10.78 -53.43 31.03
C SER A 360 9.53 -53.53 31.91
N GLY A 361 8.70 -54.56 31.71
CA GLY A 361 7.57 -54.85 32.60
C GLY A 361 6.50 -55.74 31.95
N THR A 362 5.43 -55.97 32.71
CA THR A 362 4.23 -56.68 32.27
C THR A 362 3.04 -55.72 32.30
N LEU A 363 2.27 -55.67 31.22
CA LEU A 363 1.10 -54.82 31.04
C LEU A 363 -0.18 -55.68 31.07
N PHE A 364 -1.30 -55.07 31.46
CA PHE A 364 -2.64 -55.68 31.43
C PHE A 364 -2.76 -56.98 32.23
N VAL A 365 -2.56 -56.92 33.55
CA VAL A 365 -2.48 -58.11 34.44
C VAL A 365 -3.80 -58.39 35.19
N THR A 366 -4.94 -57.95 34.65
CA THR A 366 -6.26 -58.02 35.31
C THR A 366 -7.38 -58.19 34.29
N GLY A 367 -8.39 -58.99 34.62
CA GLY A 367 -9.42 -59.42 33.67
C GLY A 367 -10.33 -58.33 33.14
N ALA A 368 -10.02 -57.85 31.93
CA ALA A 368 -10.92 -57.09 31.09
C ALA A 368 -11.98 -58.03 30.44
N ASN A 369 -12.77 -57.53 29.49
CA ASN A 369 -13.54 -58.39 28.59
C ASN A 369 -12.75 -58.60 27.30
N ASP A 370 -12.95 -59.73 26.61
CA ASP A 370 -12.32 -59.94 25.30
C ASP A 370 -12.75 -58.89 24.30
N CYS A 371 -11.78 -58.44 23.48
CA CYS A 371 -12.00 -57.52 22.37
C CYS A 371 -12.82 -56.28 22.76
N PRO A 372 -12.41 -55.51 23.80
CA PRO A 372 -13.27 -54.47 24.35
C PRO A 372 -13.51 -53.36 23.32
N PRO A 373 -14.74 -52.81 23.24
CA PRO A 373 -15.10 -51.82 22.23
C PRO A 373 -14.24 -50.55 22.36
N THR A 374 -13.96 -50.13 23.59
CA THR A 374 -12.85 -49.23 23.92
C THR A 374 -11.58 -50.06 24.15
N PRO A 375 -10.50 -49.86 23.38
CA PRO A 375 -9.24 -50.57 23.59
C PRO A 375 -8.66 -50.30 24.99
N ASP A 376 -8.11 -51.33 25.62
CA ASP A 376 -7.38 -51.21 26.87
C ASP A 376 -6.14 -50.33 26.70
N GLN A 377 -5.76 -49.63 27.76
CA GLN A 377 -4.62 -48.73 27.76
C GLN A 377 -3.71 -48.93 28.97
N ALA A 378 -2.42 -49.01 28.70
CA ALA A 378 -1.36 -48.93 29.70
C ALA A 378 -0.46 -47.73 29.42
N THR A 379 0.24 -47.24 30.43
CA THR A 379 1.17 -46.13 30.33
C THR A 379 2.38 -46.41 31.21
N VAL A 380 3.58 -46.27 30.65
CA VAL A 380 4.85 -46.59 31.29
C VAL A 380 5.76 -45.37 31.21
N THR A 381 6.26 -44.92 32.36
CA THR A 381 7.25 -43.83 32.42
C THR A 381 8.66 -44.39 32.31
N ILE A 382 9.43 -43.94 31.33
CA ILE A 382 10.85 -44.25 31.15
C ILE A 382 11.65 -43.08 31.75
N PRO A 383 12.36 -43.25 32.89
CA PRO A 383 13.13 -42.16 33.49
C PRO A 383 14.18 -41.59 32.53
N LEU A 384 14.39 -40.27 32.54
CA LEU A 384 15.34 -39.56 31.67
C LEU A 384 16.70 -40.26 31.53
N LYS A 385 17.28 -40.72 32.65
CA LYS A 385 18.58 -41.43 32.63
C LYS A 385 18.57 -42.75 31.84
N ALA A 386 17.46 -43.49 31.87
CA ALA A 386 17.32 -44.71 31.09
C ALA A 386 17.04 -44.38 29.62
N LEU A 387 16.17 -43.39 29.37
CA LEU A 387 15.83 -42.90 28.05
C LEU A 387 17.07 -42.41 27.28
N ALA A 388 17.92 -41.58 27.90
CA ALA A 388 19.19 -41.13 27.31
C ALA A 388 20.15 -42.28 26.94
N GLY A 389 20.04 -43.44 27.61
CA GLY A 389 20.79 -44.64 27.26
C GLY A 389 20.24 -45.35 26.02
N TYR A 390 18.91 -45.44 25.88
CA TYR A 390 18.26 -45.99 24.68
C TYR A 390 18.50 -45.09 23.45
N LEU A 391 18.29 -43.77 23.60
CA LEU A 391 18.39 -42.79 22.52
C LEU A 391 19.83 -42.50 22.04
N ALA A 392 20.86 -43.19 22.56
CA ALA A 392 22.26 -42.96 22.22
C ALA A 392 22.60 -43.19 20.73
N ASN A 393 21.75 -43.88 19.97
CA ASN A 393 21.85 -44.08 18.53
C ASN A 393 20.74 -43.34 17.73
N GLY A 394 19.95 -42.49 18.37
CA GLY A 394 18.82 -41.79 17.76
C GLY A 394 17.59 -42.68 17.44
N ALA A 395 17.43 -43.82 18.11
CA ALA A 395 16.29 -44.72 17.94
C ALA A 395 15.82 -45.35 19.27
N LEU A 396 14.59 -45.90 19.26
CA LEU A 396 14.04 -46.74 20.33
C LEU A 396 13.13 -47.82 19.71
N THR A 397 13.48 -49.09 19.88
CA THR A 397 12.67 -50.24 19.48
C THR A 397 11.79 -50.70 20.65
N VAL A 398 10.47 -50.66 20.44
CA VAL A 398 9.47 -51.13 21.41
C VAL A 398 8.85 -52.42 20.90
N ARG A 399 8.91 -53.48 21.71
CA ARG A 399 8.34 -54.79 21.40
C ARG A 399 7.35 -55.25 22.47
N LEU A 400 6.21 -55.76 22.02
CA LEU A 400 5.16 -56.35 22.82
C LEU A 400 5.04 -57.85 22.51
N GLU A 401 5.17 -58.68 23.56
CA GLU A 401 5.08 -60.14 23.51
C GLU A 401 3.88 -60.61 24.33
N ALA A 402 2.90 -61.25 23.70
CA ALA A 402 1.74 -61.77 24.43
C ALA A 402 2.06 -63.07 25.18
N SER A 403 1.39 -63.30 26.32
CA SER A 403 1.49 -64.56 27.06
C SER A 403 0.88 -65.73 26.24
N PRO A 404 1.16 -67.00 26.61
CA PRO A 404 0.81 -68.15 25.77
C PRO A 404 -0.67 -68.34 25.44
N LEU A 405 -1.58 -67.73 26.20
CA LEU A 405 -3.03 -67.89 26.05
C LEU A 405 -3.69 -66.80 25.18
N VAL A 406 -3.06 -65.63 25.03
CA VAL A 406 -3.61 -64.51 24.25
C VAL A 406 -3.70 -64.87 22.78
N SER A 407 -4.90 -64.80 22.19
CA SER A 407 -5.17 -65.24 20.82
C SER A 407 -5.39 -64.08 19.84
N ALA A 408 -4.52 -63.98 18.83
CA ALA A 408 -4.65 -63.00 17.74
C ALA A 408 -5.88 -63.24 16.84
N THR A 409 -6.52 -64.41 16.93
CA THR A 409 -7.70 -64.77 16.12
C THR A 409 -9.03 -64.56 16.85
N GLN A 410 -9.02 -64.42 18.19
CA GLN A 410 -10.23 -64.11 18.95
C GLN A 410 -10.68 -62.65 18.73
N CYS A 411 -9.74 -61.71 18.55
CA CYS A 411 -10.03 -60.33 18.15
C CYS A 411 -9.53 -60.05 16.73
N SER A 412 -10.33 -60.38 15.72
CA SER A 412 -9.97 -60.19 14.30
C SER A 412 -9.91 -58.72 13.86
N ASP A 413 -10.54 -57.81 14.61
CA ASP A 413 -10.42 -56.35 14.49
C ASP A 413 -9.41 -55.76 15.51
N GLY A 414 -8.49 -56.60 16.00
CA GLY A 414 -7.51 -56.27 17.03
C GLY A 414 -6.65 -55.05 16.71
N LEU A 415 -6.48 -54.21 17.72
CA LEU A 415 -5.71 -52.98 17.70
C LEU A 415 -4.43 -53.17 18.51
N CYS A 416 -3.31 -52.65 18.02
CA CYS A 416 -2.09 -52.52 18.81
C CYS A 416 -1.37 -51.22 18.40
N GLU A 417 -1.45 -50.20 19.24
CA GLU A 417 -0.80 -48.90 19.03
C GLU A 417 0.19 -48.61 20.15
N ILE A 418 1.35 -48.06 19.78
CA ILE A 418 2.40 -47.62 20.68
C ILE A 418 2.63 -46.14 20.42
N SER A 419 2.57 -45.31 21.46
CA SER A 419 2.88 -43.88 21.39
C SER A 419 4.01 -43.54 22.36
N LEU A 420 4.99 -42.77 21.89
CA LEU A 420 6.15 -42.31 22.66
C LEU A 420 6.11 -40.79 22.74
N SER A 421 6.11 -40.25 23.97
CA SER A 421 6.12 -38.80 24.21
C SER A 421 7.22 -38.38 25.20
N TYR A 422 8.04 -37.36 24.88
CA TYR A 422 9.01 -36.73 25.79
C TYR A 422 9.43 -35.33 25.30
N GLU A 423 10.03 -34.51 26.18
CA GLU A 423 10.67 -33.25 25.79
C GLU A 423 12.10 -33.54 25.30
N ALA A 424 12.45 -33.10 24.09
CA ALA A 424 13.80 -33.21 23.57
C ALA A 424 14.76 -32.22 24.27
N ALA A 425 16.05 -32.53 24.22
CA ALA A 425 17.10 -31.60 24.61
C ALA A 425 17.08 -30.39 23.67
N PRO A 426 17.04 -29.16 24.18
CA PRO A 426 17.10 -27.96 23.36
C PRO A 426 18.44 -27.88 22.64
N VAL A 427 18.41 -27.34 21.42
CA VAL A 427 19.61 -26.88 20.72
C VAL A 427 19.60 -25.35 20.84
N ASP A 428 20.69 -24.81 21.38
CA ASP A 428 20.96 -23.38 21.60
C ASP A 428 22.45 -23.22 21.25
N CYS A 429 22.74 -22.96 19.99
CA CYS A 429 24.10 -22.98 19.45
C CYS A 429 24.91 -21.71 19.77
N ASN A 430 24.25 -20.59 20.04
CA ASN A 430 24.87 -19.33 20.47
C ASN A 430 24.91 -19.16 22.01
N ALA A 431 24.29 -20.08 22.76
CA ALA A 431 24.20 -20.12 24.22
C ALA A 431 23.51 -18.89 24.85
N ASN A 432 22.58 -18.26 24.14
CA ASN A 432 21.89 -17.06 24.63
C ASN A 432 20.69 -17.37 25.55
N GLY A 433 20.31 -18.65 25.68
CA GLY A 433 19.18 -19.11 26.49
C GLY A 433 17.84 -19.17 25.74
N ILE A 434 17.85 -18.93 24.44
CA ILE A 434 16.76 -19.15 23.49
C ILE A 434 17.15 -20.34 22.62
N GLU A 435 16.22 -21.25 22.36
CA GLU A 435 16.51 -22.41 21.50
C GLU A 435 16.48 -22.00 20.02
N ASP A 436 17.37 -22.56 19.20
CA ASP A 436 17.54 -22.26 17.78
C ASP A 436 16.20 -22.27 17.01
N THR A 437 15.40 -23.33 17.25
CA THR A 437 14.07 -23.53 16.66
C THR A 437 13.03 -22.45 17.06
N CYS A 438 13.33 -21.65 18.08
CA CYS A 438 12.58 -20.48 18.49
C CYS A 438 13.12 -19.21 17.82
N GLU A 439 14.43 -19.09 17.68
CA GLU A 439 15.11 -17.94 17.07
C GLU A 439 14.80 -17.80 15.59
N VAL A 440 14.88 -18.88 14.81
CA VAL A 440 14.58 -18.88 13.35
C VAL A 440 13.13 -18.48 13.01
N ARG A 441 12.26 -18.38 14.02
CA ARG A 441 10.87 -17.89 13.86
C ARG A 441 10.76 -16.37 13.94
N ILE A 442 11.81 -15.69 14.43
CA ILE A 442 11.91 -14.24 14.42
C ILE A 442 12.32 -13.83 12.99
N PRO A 443 11.51 -13.02 12.27
CA PRO A 443 11.85 -12.62 10.92
C PRO A 443 13.20 -11.90 10.86
N GLY A 444 14.14 -12.44 10.08
CA GLY A 444 15.50 -11.92 9.95
C GLY A 444 16.55 -12.57 10.85
N ASN A 445 16.22 -13.64 11.58
CA ASN A 445 17.19 -14.43 12.36
C ASN A 445 17.65 -15.74 11.66
N ASP A 446 17.03 -16.09 10.51
CA ASP A 446 17.42 -17.17 9.61
C ASP A 446 17.14 -16.67 8.19
N CYS A 447 18.04 -15.83 7.70
CA CYS A 447 17.88 -15.11 6.43
C CYS A 447 18.08 -16.01 5.20
N ASN A 448 18.86 -17.08 5.36
CA ASN A 448 19.11 -18.07 4.31
C ASN A 448 18.08 -19.23 4.31
N ALA A 449 17.18 -19.26 5.30
CA ALA A 449 16.10 -20.23 5.50
C ALA A 449 16.57 -21.69 5.63
N ASN A 450 17.76 -21.93 6.22
CA ASN A 450 18.32 -23.26 6.38
C ASN A 450 17.86 -23.98 7.68
N GLY A 451 17.19 -23.26 8.60
CA GLY A 451 16.72 -23.78 9.88
C GLY A 451 17.72 -23.67 11.04
N ILE A 452 18.82 -22.95 10.85
CA ILE A 452 19.84 -22.60 11.84
C ILE A 452 19.85 -21.07 11.97
N PRO A 453 19.95 -20.50 13.18
CA PRO A 453 20.04 -19.05 13.35
C PRO A 453 21.30 -18.48 12.70
N ASP A 454 21.19 -17.33 12.05
CA ASP A 454 22.27 -16.64 11.35
C ASP A 454 23.50 -16.42 12.26
N SER A 455 23.26 -16.10 13.53
CA SER A 455 24.30 -15.95 14.56
C SER A 455 25.12 -17.23 14.79
N CYS A 456 24.52 -18.40 14.63
CA CYS A 456 25.19 -19.69 14.73
C CYS A 456 25.86 -20.10 13.43
N ASP A 457 25.30 -19.73 12.28
CA ASP A 457 25.96 -19.93 11.00
C ASP A 457 27.29 -19.14 10.93
N ILE A 458 27.27 -17.88 11.38
CA ILE A 458 28.48 -17.05 11.52
C ILE A 458 29.43 -17.64 12.57
N ALA A 459 28.94 -18.02 13.76
CA ALA A 459 29.78 -18.56 14.83
C ALA A 459 30.40 -19.93 14.50
N SER A 460 29.76 -20.73 13.66
CA SER A 460 30.28 -22.03 13.18
C SER A 460 31.13 -21.90 11.91
N GLY A 461 31.07 -20.75 11.22
CA GLY A 461 31.80 -20.49 9.97
C GLY A 461 31.17 -21.15 8.74
N THR A 462 29.89 -21.50 8.78
CA THR A 462 29.11 -21.92 7.60
C THR A 462 28.70 -20.73 6.74
N SER A 463 28.51 -19.56 7.36
CA SER A 463 28.30 -18.27 6.69
C SER A 463 29.49 -17.33 6.93
N ALA A 464 29.76 -16.46 5.95
CA ALA A 464 30.70 -15.36 6.09
C ALA A 464 29.97 -14.10 6.59
N ASP A 465 30.69 -13.25 7.32
CA ASP A 465 30.28 -11.92 7.79
C ASP A 465 31.55 -11.05 7.76
N VAL A 466 31.83 -10.46 6.59
CA VAL A 466 33.10 -9.75 6.31
C VAL A 466 33.15 -8.36 6.95
N ASN A 467 31.99 -7.78 7.23
CA ASN A 467 31.86 -6.45 7.83
C ASN A 467 31.63 -6.49 9.36
N SER A 468 31.41 -7.69 9.92
CA SER A 468 31.15 -7.97 11.34
C SER A 468 29.90 -7.30 11.91
N ASN A 469 28.84 -7.17 11.09
CA ASN A 469 27.55 -6.60 11.51
C ASN A 469 26.60 -7.63 12.18
N GLY A 470 26.92 -8.93 12.11
CA GLY A 470 26.11 -10.02 12.65
C GLY A 470 25.05 -10.58 11.68
N ILE A 471 25.11 -10.20 10.41
CA ILE A 471 24.27 -10.69 9.30
C ILE A 471 25.20 -11.43 8.32
N PRO A 472 24.80 -12.60 7.80
CA PRO A 472 25.56 -13.29 6.75
C PRO A 472 25.71 -12.44 5.49
N ASP A 473 26.92 -12.39 4.91
CA ASP A 473 27.21 -11.67 3.66
C ASP A 473 26.21 -12.05 2.53
N SER A 474 25.81 -13.32 2.48
CA SER A 474 24.83 -13.86 1.52
C SER A 474 23.39 -13.33 1.68
N CYS A 475 23.12 -12.61 2.76
CA CYS A 475 21.84 -12.00 3.09
C CYS A 475 21.88 -10.47 3.03
N GLU A 476 23.02 -9.89 2.70
CA GLU A 476 23.16 -8.48 2.40
C GLU A 476 22.99 -8.22 0.89
N PRO A 477 22.76 -6.95 0.48
CA PRO A 477 22.84 -6.56 -0.91
C PRO A 477 24.26 -6.78 -1.45
N ASP A 478 24.38 -7.69 -2.43
CA ASP A 478 25.51 -7.86 -3.33
C ASP A 478 24.97 -7.71 -4.76
N CYS A 479 25.13 -6.52 -5.31
CA CYS A 479 24.54 -6.15 -6.59
C CYS A 479 25.40 -6.54 -7.80
N ASN A 480 26.70 -6.79 -7.59
CA ASN A 480 27.66 -7.17 -8.63
C ASN A 480 27.96 -8.69 -8.65
N ALA A 481 27.40 -9.43 -7.69
CA ALA A 481 27.50 -10.88 -7.48
C ALA A 481 28.93 -11.39 -7.22
N ASN A 482 29.76 -10.61 -6.50
CA ASN A 482 31.12 -11.00 -6.15
C ASN A 482 31.25 -11.72 -4.79
N ASN A 483 30.15 -11.85 -4.04
CA ASN A 483 30.01 -12.36 -2.67
C ASN A 483 30.62 -11.45 -1.58
N LEU A 484 30.58 -10.14 -1.80
CA LEU A 484 30.88 -9.11 -0.78
C LEU A 484 29.67 -8.16 -0.71
N PRO A 485 29.26 -7.72 0.49
CA PRO A 485 28.20 -6.72 0.61
C PRO A 485 28.60 -5.38 -0.01
N ASP A 486 27.70 -4.75 -0.79
CA ASP A 486 27.91 -3.44 -1.43
C ASP A 486 28.40 -2.39 -0.40
N THR A 487 27.80 -2.42 0.80
CA THR A 487 28.10 -1.54 1.92
C THR A 487 29.55 -1.65 2.39
N TRP A 488 30.11 -2.88 2.36
CA TRP A 488 31.49 -3.14 2.72
C TRP A 488 32.44 -2.65 1.63
N GLU A 489 32.14 -2.92 0.36
CA GLU A 489 32.97 -2.48 -0.78
C GLU A 489 33.14 -0.96 -0.82
N ILE A 490 32.06 -0.21 -0.59
CA ILE A 490 32.07 1.25 -0.47
C ILE A 490 32.95 1.67 0.72
N SER A 491 32.78 1.03 1.89
CA SER A 491 33.56 1.36 3.10
C SER A 491 35.06 1.15 2.95
N GLN A 492 35.47 0.17 2.11
CA GLN A 492 36.87 -0.13 1.82
C GLN A 492 37.42 0.68 0.63
N GLY A 493 36.57 1.45 -0.06
CA GLY A 493 36.94 2.15 -1.30
C GLY A 493 37.29 1.21 -2.46
N LEU A 494 36.74 -0.01 -2.45
CA LEU A 494 36.93 -1.02 -3.49
C LEU A 494 36.02 -0.78 -4.70
N ALA A 495 34.87 -0.15 -4.46
CA ALA A 495 33.93 0.29 -5.47
C ALA A 495 33.48 1.73 -5.19
N PRO A 496 33.27 2.57 -6.22
CA PRO A 496 32.82 3.94 -6.03
C PRO A 496 31.30 4.00 -5.82
N ASP A 497 30.88 4.92 -4.95
CA ASP A 497 29.50 5.41 -4.78
C ASP A 497 29.60 6.94 -4.82
N CYS A 498 29.43 7.52 -6.01
CA CYS A 498 29.61 8.95 -6.24
C CYS A 498 28.36 9.77 -5.91
N ASN A 499 27.20 9.12 -5.82
CA ASN A 499 25.91 9.75 -5.52
C ASN A 499 25.51 9.62 -4.02
N ALA A 500 26.29 8.86 -3.25
CA ALA A 500 26.16 8.58 -1.82
C ALA A 500 24.83 7.92 -1.41
N ASN A 501 24.26 7.08 -2.27
CA ASN A 501 23.00 6.38 -1.99
C ASN A 501 23.19 5.04 -1.24
N GLY A 502 24.42 4.56 -1.07
CA GLY A 502 24.74 3.29 -0.42
C GLY A 502 24.77 2.07 -1.35
N LYS A 503 24.71 2.28 -2.67
CA LYS A 503 25.00 1.31 -3.73
C LYS A 503 26.20 1.78 -4.53
N ILE A 504 26.88 0.84 -5.18
CA ILE A 504 28.03 1.16 -6.02
C ILE A 504 27.57 1.62 -7.42
N ASP A 505 28.30 2.60 -7.98
CA ASP A 505 28.02 3.25 -9.26
C ASP A 505 27.78 2.25 -10.40
N SER A 506 28.60 1.19 -10.47
CA SER A 506 28.49 0.15 -11.50
C SER A 506 27.18 -0.63 -11.42
N CYS A 507 26.58 -0.74 -10.24
CA CYS A 507 25.29 -1.37 -10.05
C CYS A 507 24.13 -0.44 -10.33
N ASP A 508 24.23 0.84 -9.97
CA ASP A 508 23.23 1.81 -10.40
C ASP A 508 23.17 1.89 -11.94
N ILE A 509 24.32 1.84 -12.62
CA ILE A 509 24.38 1.74 -14.09
C ILE A 509 23.83 0.40 -14.59
N ALA A 510 24.30 -0.74 -14.06
CA ALA A 510 23.86 -2.06 -14.53
C ALA A 510 22.38 -2.37 -14.25
N GLN A 511 21.78 -1.77 -13.21
CA GLN A 511 20.36 -1.84 -12.87
C GLN A 511 19.53 -0.77 -13.60
N GLY A 512 20.15 0.16 -14.35
CA GLY A 512 19.47 1.25 -15.04
C GLY A 512 18.89 2.33 -14.12
N LEU A 513 19.39 2.42 -12.89
CA LEU A 513 19.04 3.43 -11.89
C LEU A 513 19.82 4.73 -12.08
N ALA A 514 21.01 4.67 -12.68
CA ALA A 514 21.79 5.82 -13.10
C ALA A 514 22.18 5.69 -14.59
N PRO A 515 21.99 6.73 -15.42
CA PRO A 515 22.49 6.74 -16.79
C PRO A 515 24.01 7.00 -16.82
N ASP A 516 24.68 6.41 -17.80
CA ASP A 516 26.08 6.65 -18.19
C ASP A 516 26.10 6.75 -19.72
N CYS A 517 25.81 7.94 -20.23
CA CYS A 517 25.61 8.22 -21.65
C CYS A 517 26.92 8.15 -22.45
N ASN A 518 28.05 8.38 -21.78
CA ASN A 518 29.38 8.40 -22.39
C ASN A 518 30.14 7.06 -22.21
N ALA A 519 29.54 6.10 -21.50
CA ALA A 519 30.01 4.74 -21.24
C ALA A 519 31.38 4.66 -20.56
N ASN A 520 31.66 5.57 -19.62
CA ASN A 520 32.93 5.59 -18.88
C ASN A 520 32.91 4.74 -17.59
N GLY A 521 31.75 4.21 -17.19
CA GLY A 521 31.55 3.45 -15.96
C GLY A 521 31.16 4.30 -14.75
N ARG A 522 30.73 5.55 -14.94
CA ARG A 522 30.35 6.52 -13.90
C ARG A 522 29.03 7.20 -14.28
N PRO A 523 28.12 7.43 -13.31
CA PRO A 523 26.87 8.14 -13.56
C PRO A 523 27.04 9.53 -14.18
N ASP A 524 26.18 9.86 -15.15
CA ASP A 524 26.12 11.17 -15.80
C ASP A 524 25.95 12.32 -14.79
N SER A 525 25.15 12.10 -13.74
CA SER A 525 24.97 13.05 -12.64
C SER A 525 26.27 13.35 -11.89
N CYS A 526 27.17 12.37 -11.80
CA CYS A 526 28.49 12.54 -11.20
C CYS A 526 29.49 13.18 -12.17
N ASP A 527 29.35 12.97 -13.47
CA ASP A 527 30.12 13.67 -14.50
C ASP A 527 29.76 15.16 -14.55
N ILE A 528 28.47 15.50 -14.53
CA ILE A 528 27.98 16.88 -14.36
C ILE A 528 28.50 17.49 -13.05
N ALA A 529 28.43 16.76 -11.93
CA ALA A 529 29.00 17.21 -10.66
C ALA A 529 30.53 17.42 -10.68
N SER A 530 31.25 16.82 -11.64
CA SER A 530 32.68 17.08 -11.89
C SER A 530 32.97 18.17 -12.93
N GLY A 531 31.94 18.84 -13.45
CA GLY A 531 32.06 20.01 -14.32
C GLY A 531 31.72 19.79 -15.79
N THR A 532 31.07 18.68 -16.15
CA THR A 532 30.50 18.51 -17.49
C THR A 532 29.30 19.44 -17.69
N PRO A 533 29.19 20.17 -18.83
CA PRO A 533 28.04 21.03 -19.12
C PRO A 533 26.70 20.27 -19.23
N ASP A 534 25.67 20.86 -18.64
CA ASP A 534 24.25 20.50 -18.75
C ASP A 534 23.48 21.84 -18.70
N CYS A 535 23.28 22.46 -19.86
CA CYS A 535 22.71 23.80 -19.97
C CYS A 535 21.18 23.80 -19.90
N ASN A 536 20.54 22.70 -20.30
CA ASN A 536 19.09 22.52 -20.22
C ASN A 536 18.63 21.98 -18.85
N THR A 537 19.58 21.60 -17.98
CA THR A 537 19.40 21.10 -16.60
C THR A 537 18.62 19.79 -16.49
N ASN A 538 18.65 18.95 -17.52
CA ASN A 538 17.91 17.69 -17.57
C ASN A 538 18.61 16.52 -16.85
N GLY A 539 19.86 16.70 -16.40
CA GLY A 539 20.67 15.68 -15.73
C GLY A 539 21.47 14.79 -16.69
N ILE A 540 21.55 15.15 -17.97
CA ILE A 540 22.34 14.49 -19.02
C ILE A 540 23.34 15.53 -19.58
N PRO A 541 24.62 15.19 -19.76
CA PRO A 541 25.59 16.05 -20.43
C PRO A 541 25.13 16.58 -21.80
N ASP A 542 25.36 17.87 -22.08
CA ASP A 542 25.02 18.51 -23.36
C ASP A 542 25.59 17.74 -24.57
N SER A 543 26.82 17.24 -24.43
CA SER A 543 27.49 16.42 -25.45
C SER A 543 26.78 15.10 -25.73
N CYS A 544 26.12 14.52 -24.73
CA CYS A 544 25.34 13.31 -24.88
C CYS A 544 23.98 13.62 -25.49
N ASP A 545 23.34 14.73 -25.11
CA ASP A 545 22.07 15.17 -25.68
C ASP A 545 22.18 15.45 -27.20
N ILE A 546 23.27 16.10 -27.63
CA ILE A 546 23.58 16.30 -29.05
C ILE A 546 23.88 14.95 -29.72
N ALA A 547 24.68 14.09 -29.09
CA ALA A 547 25.06 12.79 -29.67
C ALA A 547 23.89 11.80 -29.79
N SER A 548 22.89 11.85 -28.89
CA SER A 548 21.64 11.09 -28.99
C SER A 548 20.60 11.74 -29.90
N GLY A 549 20.81 13.00 -30.31
CA GLY A 549 19.84 13.78 -31.10
C GLY A 549 18.57 14.14 -30.32
N THR A 550 18.64 14.16 -28.99
CA THR A 550 17.57 14.66 -28.10
C THR A 550 17.57 16.19 -28.06
N SER A 551 18.75 16.80 -28.19
CA SER A 551 18.91 18.23 -28.44
C SER A 551 19.40 18.49 -29.88
N PRO A 552 18.67 19.28 -30.68
CA PRO A 552 19.18 19.84 -31.93
C PRO A 552 20.40 20.75 -31.70
N ASP A 553 21.28 20.80 -32.70
CA ASP A 553 22.42 21.72 -32.83
C ASP A 553 22.48 22.07 -34.33
N ILE A 554 21.63 23.00 -34.76
CA ILE A 554 21.39 23.30 -36.18
C ILE A 554 22.50 24.18 -36.79
N ASP A 555 23.16 24.99 -35.96
CA ASP A 555 24.32 25.79 -36.37
C ASP A 555 25.65 25.03 -36.24
N GLY A 556 25.65 23.92 -35.49
CA GLY A 556 26.77 22.97 -35.39
C GLY A 556 27.87 23.45 -34.44
N ASN A 557 27.52 24.28 -33.45
CA ASN A 557 28.49 24.93 -32.57
C ASN A 557 28.85 24.11 -31.31
N GLY A 558 28.15 23.00 -31.05
CA GLY A 558 28.38 22.12 -29.90
C GLY A 558 27.61 22.51 -28.63
N VAL A 559 26.66 23.45 -28.72
CA VAL A 559 25.72 23.83 -27.67
C VAL A 559 24.30 23.61 -28.19
N PRO A 560 23.43 22.87 -27.46
CA PRO A 560 22.04 22.67 -27.84
C PRO A 560 21.33 23.96 -28.27
N ASP A 561 20.57 23.91 -29.37
CA ASP A 561 19.76 25.03 -29.88
C ASP A 561 18.81 25.59 -28.79
N SER A 562 18.29 24.71 -27.92
CA SER A 562 17.45 25.04 -26.77
C SER A 562 18.16 25.81 -25.65
N CYS A 563 19.49 25.88 -25.68
CA CYS A 563 20.32 26.70 -24.81
C CYS A 563 20.82 27.98 -25.51
N GLN A 564 20.33 28.25 -26.72
CA GLN A 564 20.53 29.48 -27.47
C GLN A 564 19.21 30.30 -27.44
N GLY A 565 19.24 31.55 -27.88
CA GLY A 565 18.03 32.38 -27.94
C GLY A 565 17.14 31.99 -29.12
N ASP A 566 15.86 31.73 -28.87
CA ASP A 566 14.78 31.60 -29.88
C ASP A 566 13.57 32.38 -29.36
N CYS A 567 13.46 33.64 -29.79
CA CYS A 567 12.47 34.58 -29.28
C CYS A 567 11.08 34.38 -29.90
N ASN A 568 10.99 33.73 -31.05
CA ASN A 568 9.72 33.48 -31.75
C ASN A 568 9.16 32.06 -31.51
N GLY A 569 9.94 31.19 -30.89
CA GLY A 569 9.54 29.86 -30.42
C GLY A 569 9.37 28.84 -31.54
N ASN A 570 10.09 28.99 -32.66
CA ASN A 570 9.98 28.06 -33.80
C ASN A 570 10.94 26.85 -33.71
N GLY A 571 11.85 26.84 -32.74
CA GLY A 571 12.86 25.80 -32.53
C GLY A 571 14.16 26.01 -33.31
N ILE A 572 14.44 27.23 -33.77
CA ILE A 572 15.68 27.63 -34.46
C ILE A 572 16.25 28.84 -33.72
N PRO A 573 17.56 28.87 -33.41
CA PRO A 573 18.17 30.03 -32.77
C PRO A 573 18.04 31.31 -33.60
N ASP A 574 17.71 32.43 -32.96
CA ASP A 574 17.58 33.75 -33.58
C ASP A 574 18.87 34.14 -34.32
N THR A 575 20.02 33.83 -33.73
CA THR A 575 21.36 33.99 -34.33
C THR A 575 21.49 33.28 -35.68
N TYR A 576 20.92 32.08 -35.82
CA TYR A 576 20.90 31.33 -37.07
C TYR A 576 19.90 31.93 -38.06
N GLU A 577 18.72 32.34 -37.61
CA GLU A 577 17.71 32.99 -38.47
C GLU A 577 18.19 34.32 -39.06
N ILE A 578 18.83 35.17 -38.25
CA ILE A 578 19.37 36.47 -38.64
C ILE A 578 20.49 36.29 -39.67
N VAL A 579 21.34 35.25 -39.52
CA VAL A 579 22.34 34.88 -40.54
C VAL A 579 21.70 34.48 -41.87
N GLN A 580 20.51 33.86 -41.87
CA GLN A 580 19.78 33.52 -43.11
C GLN A 580 19.01 34.72 -43.71
N ALA A 581 18.53 35.66 -42.88
CA ALA A 581 17.73 36.81 -43.31
C ALA A 581 18.08 38.09 -42.52
N PRO A 582 19.22 38.76 -42.81
CA PRO A 582 19.75 39.88 -42.01
C PRO A 582 18.93 41.18 -42.03
N TRP A 583 17.76 41.18 -42.66
CA TRP A 583 16.82 42.32 -42.69
C TRP A 583 15.64 42.13 -41.74
N LYS A 584 15.64 41.05 -40.94
CA LYS A 584 14.70 40.81 -39.83
C LYS A 584 15.24 41.31 -38.47
N ASP A 585 16.43 41.88 -38.46
CA ASP A 585 17.14 42.46 -37.32
C ASP A 585 17.67 43.82 -37.84
N CYS A 586 16.87 44.87 -37.65
CA CYS A 586 17.05 46.15 -38.32
C CYS A 586 17.92 47.14 -37.54
N ASP A 587 18.10 46.94 -36.23
CA ASP A 587 19.03 47.70 -35.39
C ASP A 587 20.30 46.92 -35.01
N SER A 588 20.40 45.65 -35.39
CA SER A 588 21.59 44.78 -35.33
C SER A 588 21.98 44.33 -33.92
N ASP A 589 21.01 44.07 -33.05
CA ASP A 589 21.22 43.61 -31.67
C ASP A 589 21.31 42.08 -31.50
N LEU A 590 21.02 41.33 -32.57
CA LEU A 590 20.93 39.85 -32.65
C LEU A 590 19.64 39.22 -32.08
N VAL A 591 18.60 40.03 -31.87
CA VAL A 591 17.20 39.61 -31.71
C VAL A 591 16.46 39.88 -33.03
N LEU A 592 15.30 39.25 -33.24
CA LEU A 592 14.46 39.51 -34.41
C LEU A 592 13.45 40.62 -34.13
N ASP A 593 13.34 41.62 -35.01
CA ASP A 593 12.38 42.74 -34.95
C ASP A 593 10.97 42.25 -34.56
N SER A 594 10.55 41.14 -35.19
CA SER A 594 9.22 40.56 -34.98
C SER A 594 8.98 40.03 -33.57
N CYS A 595 10.02 39.65 -32.84
CA CYS A 595 9.95 39.24 -31.45
C CYS A 595 9.85 40.44 -30.51
N GLU A 596 10.56 41.51 -30.80
CA GLU A 596 10.51 42.74 -30.02
C GLU A 596 9.16 43.43 -30.17
N ILE A 597 8.63 43.48 -31.39
CA ILE A 597 7.24 43.89 -31.67
C ILE A 597 6.24 42.95 -30.97
N ALA A 598 6.49 41.63 -30.92
CA ALA A 598 5.61 40.71 -30.20
C ALA A 598 5.68 40.88 -28.67
N ALA A 599 6.86 41.20 -28.12
CA ALA A 599 7.09 41.47 -26.71
C ALA A 599 6.51 42.82 -26.28
N ASN A 600 6.55 43.82 -27.17
CA ASN A 600 5.94 45.12 -26.98
C ASN A 600 5.31 45.63 -28.29
N PRO A 601 4.02 45.36 -28.54
CA PRO A 601 3.32 45.81 -29.75
C PRO A 601 3.18 47.33 -29.90
N ALA A 602 3.57 48.11 -28.89
CA ALA A 602 3.68 49.56 -29.01
C ALA A 602 4.96 50.02 -29.74
N LEU A 603 5.88 49.10 -30.07
CA LEU A 603 7.05 49.35 -30.93
C LEU A 603 6.75 49.20 -32.43
N ASP A 604 5.50 48.91 -32.82
CA ASP A 604 5.00 49.04 -34.20
C ASP A 604 3.64 49.75 -34.15
N CYS A 605 3.65 51.00 -33.68
CA CYS A 605 2.45 51.82 -33.53
C CYS A 605 1.83 52.17 -34.90
N THR A 606 2.61 52.11 -35.98
CA THR A 606 2.13 52.28 -37.35
C THR A 606 1.45 51.02 -37.93
N GLY A 607 1.69 49.85 -37.33
CA GLY A 607 1.08 48.57 -37.69
C GLY A 607 1.58 47.99 -39.01
N ASN A 608 2.85 48.22 -39.36
CA ASN A 608 3.43 47.84 -40.65
C ASN A 608 4.27 46.55 -40.62
N GLY A 609 4.58 46.03 -39.43
CA GLY A 609 5.36 44.81 -39.20
C GLY A 609 6.86 45.05 -39.01
N ARG A 610 7.27 46.25 -38.62
CA ARG A 610 8.66 46.67 -38.39
C ARG A 610 8.74 47.58 -37.16
N LEU A 611 9.89 47.63 -36.50
CA LEU A 611 10.07 48.50 -35.34
C LEU A 611 10.00 49.98 -35.74
N ASP A 612 9.26 50.77 -34.98
CA ASP A 612 9.12 52.22 -35.16
C ASP A 612 10.49 52.93 -35.10
N SER A 613 11.42 52.43 -34.28
CA SER A 613 12.82 52.87 -34.22
C SER A 613 13.54 52.78 -35.58
N CYS A 614 13.18 51.79 -36.39
CA CYS A 614 13.70 51.57 -37.72
C CYS A 614 12.96 52.35 -38.82
N ASP A 615 11.83 52.98 -38.48
CA ASP A 615 11.03 53.83 -39.38
C ASP A 615 11.22 55.34 -39.14
N ILE A 616 11.81 55.76 -38.01
CA ILE A 616 12.21 57.14 -37.67
C ILE A 616 13.35 57.70 -38.57
N ALA A 617 13.66 57.07 -39.71
CA ALA A 617 14.74 57.42 -40.63
C ALA A 617 14.56 58.75 -41.43
N THR A 618 13.58 59.59 -41.09
CA THR A 618 13.44 60.96 -41.61
C THR A 618 13.28 61.99 -40.50
N ALA A 619 13.96 63.14 -40.65
CA ALA A 619 14.29 64.09 -39.56
C ALA A 619 13.12 64.87 -38.89
N ASN A 620 11.88 64.46 -39.11
CA ASN A 620 10.64 65.03 -38.56
C ASN A 620 9.69 63.87 -38.16
N GLY A 621 10.18 62.91 -37.37
CA GLY A 621 9.45 61.68 -37.04
C GLY A 621 9.13 61.46 -35.57
N ASP A 622 9.96 61.97 -34.66
CA ASP A 622 9.85 61.91 -33.20
C ASP A 622 10.53 63.19 -32.67
N CYS A 623 9.75 64.16 -32.21
CA CYS A 623 10.25 65.52 -31.90
C CYS A 623 10.49 65.78 -30.41
N ASN A 624 9.83 65.04 -29.51
CA ASN A 624 10.20 64.99 -28.09
C ASN A 624 11.41 64.07 -27.82
N GLY A 625 11.79 63.22 -28.79
CA GLY A 625 12.84 62.22 -28.65
C GLY A 625 12.46 61.12 -27.66
N ASN A 626 11.17 60.82 -27.51
CA ASN A 626 10.68 59.83 -26.55
C ASN A 626 10.72 58.38 -27.06
N GLY A 627 11.05 58.18 -28.34
CA GLY A 627 11.11 56.89 -29.01
C GLY A 627 9.80 56.47 -29.68
N THR A 628 8.75 57.28 -29.61
CA THR A 628 7.45 57.06 -30.26
C THR A 628 7.32 58.03 -31.43
N PRO A 629 6.93 57.58 -32.64
CA PRO A 629 6.68 58.48 -33.75
C PRO A 629 5.55 59.48 -33.46
N ASP A 630 5.76 60.77 -33.73
CA ASP A 630 4.81 61.87 -33.47
C ASP A 630 3.39 61.55 -34.00
N SER A 631 3.33 60.91 -35.17
CA SER A 631 2.09 60.48 -35.83
C SER A 631 1.24 59.50 -35.01
N CYS A 632 1.85 58.67 -34.18
CA CYS A 632 1.18 57.72 -33.29
C CYS A 632 0.71 58.39 -31.99
N GLU A 633 1.38 59.45 -31.55
CA GLU A 633 0.98 60.23 -30.39
C GLU A 633 -0.26 61.09 -30.71
N ILE A 634 -0.27 61.72 -31.89
CA ILE A 634 -1.44 62.42 -32.45
C ILE A 634 -2.63 61.47 -32.61
N ALA A 635 -2.41 60.26 -33.13
CA ALA A 635 -3.47 59.25 -33.27
C ALA A 635 -4.08 58.81 -31.92
N ASN A 636 -3.31 58.90 -30.83
CA ASN A 636 -3.77 58.63 -29.46
C ASN A 636 -4.31 59.86 -28.72
N GLY A 637 -4.40 61.02 -29.38
CA GLY A 637 -5.09 62.20 -28.88
C GLY A 637 -4.20 63.25 -28.20
N ALA A 638 -2.88 63.19 -28.40
CA ALA A 638 -1.98 64.30 -28.09
C ALA A 638 -2.34 65.54 -28.95
N GLN A 639 -1.98 66.74 -28.47
CA GLN A 639 -2.37 67.99 -29.13
C GLN A 639 -1.37 68.38 -30.20
N ASP A 640 -1.86 68.48 -31.43
CA ASP A 640 -1.27 69.13 -32.59
C ASP A 640 -2.32 70.17 -33.03
N LYS A 641 -2.18 71.42 -32.55
CA LYS A 641 -3.24 72.43 -32.71
C LYS A 641 -3.27 73.13 -34.06
N ASP A 642 -2.16 73.17 -34.80
CA ASP A 642 -2.09 73.74 -36.15
C ASP A 642 -2.05 72.68 -37.28
N ALA A 643 -2.07 71.40 -36.90
CA ALA A 643 -2.23 70.21 -37.74
C ALA A 643 -1.07 69.99 -38.72
N ASP A 644 0.16 70.23 -38.25
CA ASP A 644 1.38 70.10 -39.06
C ASP A 644 2.11 68.75 -38.89
N GLY A 645 1.75 67.96 -37.87
CA GLY A 645 2.32 66.65 -37.57
C GLY A 645 3.30 66.59 -36.39
N VAL A 646 3.49 67.69 -35.65
CA VAL A 646 4.36 67.83 -34.47
C VAL A 646 3.50 68.07 -33.21
N LEU A 647 3.97 67.68 -32.02
CA LEU A 647 3.21 67.85 -30.77
C LEU A 647 3.48 69.17 -30.02
N ASP A 648 2.41 69.78 -29.53
CA ASP A 648 2.42 70.94 -28.63
C ASP A 648 3.22 70.70 -27.32
N ASP A 649 3.21 69.49 -26.75
CA ASP A 649 3.81 69.19 -25.43
C ASP A 649 5.35 69.10 -25.46
N CYS A 650 5.94 68.90 -26.64
CA CYS A 650 7.39 68.93 -26.88
C CYS A 650 8.01 70.30 -26.58
N GLU A 651 7.17 71.31 -26.41
CA GLU A 651 7.54 72.70 -26.25
C GLU A 651 7.58 73.16 -24.78
N PHE A 652 7.15 72.36 -23.77
CA PHE A 652 6.74 72.96 -22.47
C PHE A 652 7.07 72.33 -21.08
N ALA A 653 7.22 71.02 -20.86
CA ALA A 653 7.03 70.45 -19.50
C ALA A 653 8.25 69.86 -18.75
N ARG A 654 8.76 70.55 -17.70
CA ARG A 654 9.28 70.02 -16.40
C ARG A 654 9.89 71.13 -15.52
N GLY A 655 9.25 71.48 -14.41
CA GLY A 655 9.72 72.51 -13.45
C GLY A 655 10.84 72.09 -12.49
N ASP A 656 11.62 71.09 -12.90
CA ASP A 656 12.89 70.63 -12.31
C ASP A 656 13.98 71.11 -13.29
N PHE A 657 14.58 72.26 -13.00
CA PHE A 657 15.43 73.01 -13.92
C PHE A 657 16.91 72.66 -13.82
N ASP A 658 17.34 72.00 -12.74
CA ASP A 658 18.69 71.45 -12.61
C ASP A 658 18.75 69.91 -12.62
N LEU A 659 17.59 69.24 -12.79
CA LEU A 659 17.39 67.84 -13.12
C LEU A 659 17.84 66.89 -11.99
N ASP A 660 17.52 67.23 -10.75
CA ASP A 660 17.92 66.47 -9.55
C ASP A 660 16.88 65.45 -9.04
N GLY A 661 15.63 65.51 -9.55
CA GLY A 661 14.55 64.58 -9.22
C GLY A 661 13.77 64.92 -7.94
N GLU A 662 14.08 66.03 -7.28
CA GLU A 662 13.18 66.71 -6.35
C GLU A 662 12.61 67.99 -7.01
N ILE A 663 11.76 68.75 -6.32
CA ILE A 663 11.41 70.13 -6.70
C ILE A 663 11.81 70.98 -5.51
N GLY A 664 12.84 71.81 -5.67
CA GLY A 664 13.72 72.16 -4.57
C GLY A 664 14.24 73.59 -4.54
N GLY A 665 15.36 73.75 -3.83
CA GLY A 665 16.02 75.04 -3.67
C GLY A 665 16.86 75.49 -4.87
N GLY A 666 17.20 74.57 -5.77
CA GLY A 666 17.93 74.83 -7.01
C GLY A 666 17.04 75.49 -8.06
N ASP A 667 15.91 74.87 -8.36
CA ASP A 667 14.88 75.36 -9.30
C ASP A 667 14.40 76.76 -8.97
N LEU A 668 14.17 77.01 -7.68
CA LEU A 668 13.77 78.29 -7.14
C LEU A 668 14.79 79.41 -7.47
N ALA A 669 16.08 79.07 -7.53
CA ALA A 669 17.12 80.04 -7.89
C ALA A 669 17.08 80.39 -9.39
N VAL A 670 16.68 79.46 -10.26
CA VAL A 670 16.55 79.68 -11.72
C VAL A 670 15.41 80.66 -12.01
N VAL A 671 14.23 80.44 -11.43
CA VAL A 671 13.07 81.34 -11.60
C VAL A 671 13.36 82.74 -11.05
N LEU A 672 14.01 82.85 -9.88
CA LEU A 672 14.38 84.15 -9.32
C LEU A 672 15.47 84.89 -10.12
N ALA A 673 16.34 84.18 -10.84
CA ALA A 673 17.38 84.78 -11.69
C ALA A 673 16.83 85.38 -12.99
N LEU A 674 15.66 84.92 -13.46
CA LEU A 674 15.06 85.30 -14.75
C LEU A 674 13.82 86.20 -14.60
N TRP A 675 13.56 86.66 -13.38
CA TRP A 675 12.36 87.42 -12.99
C TRP A 675 12.07 88.63 -13.88
N GLY A 676 10.86 88.69 -14.45
CA GLY A 676 10.37 89.78 -15.29
C GLY A 676 10.94 89.82 -16.72
N LEU A 677 11.66 88.78 -17.16
CA LEU A 677 11.96 88.59 -18.58
C LEU A 677 10.70 88.14 -19.33
N GLN A 678 10.56 88.61 -20.58
CA GLN A 678 9.49 88.15 -21.47
C GLN A 678 9.99 87.05 -22.41
N ASN A 679 9.21 85.99 -22.55
CA ASN A 679 9.51 84.77 -23.31
C ASN A 679 10.95 84.24 -23.11
N PRO A 680 11.45 84.04 -21.87
CA PRO A 680 12.74 83.40 -21.66
C PRO A 680 12.66 81.89 -21.94
N PRO A 681 13.79 81.24 -22.32
CA PRO A 681 13.79 79.83 -22.70
C PRO A 681 13.60 78.84 -21.54
N ILE A 682 13.66 79.30 -20.28
CA ILE A 682 13.35 78.55 -19.06
C ILE A 682 12.82 79.50 -17.98
N GLY A 683 12.05 78.98 -17.01
CA GLY A 683 11.60 79.70 -15.81
C GLY A 683 10.23 80.38 -15.89
N ASP A 684 9.62 80.48 -17.07
CA ASP A 684 8.21 80.80 -17.27
C ASP A 684 7.44 79.46 -17.32
N VAL A 685 6.76 79.13 -16.23
CA VAL A 685 6.18 77.81 -15.94
C VAL A 685 4.66 77.84 -16.06
N SER A 686 4.08 79.03 -15.93
CA SER A 686 2.68 79.32 -16.17
C SER A 686 2.36 79.51 -17.66
N GLY A 687 3.36 79.83 -18.49
CA GLY A 687 3.22 79.96 -19.94
C GLY A 687 2.49 81.23 -20.37
N ASP A 688 2.50 82.26 -19.51
CA ASP A 688 1.88 83.56 -19.81
C ASP A 688 2.80 84.51 -20.61
N GLY A 689 4.07 84.11 -20.81
CA GLY A 689 5.10 84.86 -21.50
C GLY A 689 5.98 85.69 -20.56
N VAL A 690 5.83 85.63 -19.23
CA VAL A 690 6.58 86.45 -18.25
C VAL A 690 6.87 85.72 -16.94
N VAL A 691 8.16 85.57 -16.60
CA VAL A 691 8.58 85.01 -15.28
C VAL A 691 8.12 85.90 -14.13
N SER A 692 7.21 85.38 -13.30
CA SER A 692 6.42 86.17 -12.35
C SER A 692 6.13 85.43 -11.03
N GLY A 693 5.20 86.00 -10.24
CA GLY A 693 4.73 85.41 -8.98
C GLY A 693 3.84 84.17 -9.15
N GLU A 694 3.31 83.93 -10.35
CA GLU A 694 2.46 82.77 -10.66
C GLU A 694 3.33 81.50 -10.79
N ASP A 695 4.45 81.61 -11.50
CA ASP A 695 5.46 80.56 -11.70
C ASP A 695 6.08 80.10 -10.37
N LEU A 696 6.43 81.08 -9.51
CA LEU A 696 6.94 80.84 -8.17
C LEU A 696 5.95 80.05 -7.29
N ALA A 697 4.65 80.28 -7.45
CA ALA A 697 3.62 79.58 -6.67
C ALA A 697 3.44 78.12 -7.12
N MET A 698 3.63 77.82 -8.41
CA MET A 698 3.50 76.47 -8.97
C MET A 698 4.61 75.52 -8.51
N ILE A 699 5.85 76.01 -8.42
CA ILE A 699 7.01 75.23 -7.92
C ILE A 699 6.84 74.89 -6.43
N LEU A 700 6.40 75.86 -5.62
CA LEU A 700 6.19 75.66 -4.18
C LEU A 700 5.02 74.73 -3.83
N ALA A 701 4.16 74.37 -4.78
CA ALA A 701 2.98 73.55 -4.55
C ALA A 701 3.23 72.03 -4.65
N ASN A 702 4.32 71.58 -5.28
CA ASN A 702 4.48 70.19 -5.77
C ASN A 702 5.63 69.39 -5.10
N TRP A 703 5.80 69.55 -3.80
CA TRP A 703 6.96 69.08 -3.02
C TRP A 703 6.72 67.67 -2.34
N GLY A 704 6.64 66.50 -3.06
CA GLY A 704 6.45 65.11 -2.46
C GLY A 704 5.90 63.89 -3.33
N VAL A 705 5.50 62.71 -2.73
CA VAL A 705 5.14 61.37 -3.39
C VAL A 705 4.13 60.39 -2.60
N ILE A 706 3.37 59.40 -3.20
CA ILE A 706 2.24 58.52 -2.60
C ILE A 706 2.04 57.02 -3.20
N ALA A 707 1.27 56.06 -2.59
CA ALA A 707 0.94 54.61 -3.01
C ALA A 707 -0.50 53.97 -2.65
N TRP A 708 -0.86 52.67 -2.98
CA TRP A 708 -2.27 52.03 -3.09
C TRP A 708 -2.64 50.62 -2.42
N GLN A 709 -3.91 50.08 -2.50
CA GLN A 709 -4.59 48.91 -1.78
C GLN A 709 -5.07 47.61 -2.58
N PRO A 710 -5.25 46.38 -1.96
CA PRO A 710 -5.54 45.07 -2.65
C PRO A 710 -6.97 44.41 -2.59
N SER A 711 -7.26 43.41 -3.46
CA SER A 711 -8.53 42.60 -3.55
C SER A 711 -8.38 41.13 -4.06
N ILE A 712 -9.43 40.28 -3.93
CA ILE A 712 -9.52 38.88 -4.47
C ILE A 712 -10.80 38.71 -5.32
N ALA A 713 -10.69 38.02 -6.47
CA ALA A 713 -11.76 37.76 -7.43
C ALA A 713 -12.05 36.26 -7.67
N SER A 714 -11.04 35.38 -7.72
CA SER A 714 -11.24 33.92 -7.86
C SER A 714 -10.08 33.10 -7.30
N VAL A 715 -10.35 31.80 -7.06
CA VAL A 715 -9.42 30.80 -6.54
C VAL A 715 -9.58 29.52 -7.37
N THR A 716 -8.51 28.90 -7.85
CA THR A 716 -8.60 27.65 -8.63
C THR A 716 -7.33 26.79 -8.46
N PRO A 717 -7.45 25.48 -8.16
CA PRO A 717 -8.66 24.75 -7.78
C PRO A 717 -9.18 25.15 -6.40
N GLU A 718 -10.48 24.90 -6.13
CA GLU A 718 -11.15 25.26 -4.86
C GLU A 718 -11.04 24.19 -3.75
N SER A 719 -10.40 23.05 -4.00
CA SER A 719 -10.16 22.01 -2.99
C SER A 719 -8.89 21.20 -3.26
N GLY A 720 -8.35 20.54 -2.23
CA GLY A 720 -7.14 19.72 -2.29
C GLY A 720 -6.91 18.87 -1.04
N PRO A 721 -5.85 18.04 -0.97
CA PRO A 721 -5.61 17.13 0.15
C PRO A 721 -5.20 17.87 1.43
N ASN A 722 -5.62 17.34 2.58
CA ASN A 722 -5.33 17.90 3.91
C ASN A 722 -3.83 17.90 4.29
N SER A 723 -2.98 17.22 3.50
CA SER A 723 -1.52 17.30 3.59
C SER A 723 -0.93 18.62 3.04
N GLY A 724 -1.71 19.42 2.30
CA GLY A 724 -1.19 20.52 1.50
C GLY A 724 -0.54 20.05 0.20
N GLY A 725 0.18 20.96 -0.46
CA GLY A 725 0.91 20.70 -1.71
C GLY A 725 0.13 21.04 -2.99
N THR A 726 -1.10 21.54 -2.90
CA THR A 726 -1.88 21.99 -4.08
C THR A 726 -1.35 23.32 -4.57
N ILE A 727 -1.03 23.44 -5.86
CA ILE A 727 -0.79 24.75 -6.48
C ILE A 727 -2.15 25.40 -6.77
N VAL A 728 -2.36 26.59 -6.23
CA VAL A 728 -3.61 27.37 -6.31
C VAL A 728 -3.33 28.73 -6.91
N THR A 729 -4.07 29.08 -7.96
CA THR A 729 -4.05 30.40 -8.57
C THR A 729 -5.13 31.27 -7.98
N ILE A 730 -4.74 32.45 -7.50
CA ILE A 730 -5.61 33.51 -6.96
C ILE A 730 -5.56 34.69 -7.94
N ARG A 731 -6.71 35.14 -8.44
CA ARG A 731 -6.84 36.37 -9.24
C ARG A 731 -7.48 37.47 -8.39
N GLY A 732 -7.10 38.73 -8.60
CA GLY A 732 -7.50 39.86 -7.77
C GLY A 732 -6.94 41.20 -8.26
N SER A 733 -6.58 42.11 -7.34
CA SER A 733 -5.93 43.39 -7.67
C SER A 733 -5.07 43.92 -6.52
N GLY A 734 -4.20 44.90 -6.81
CA GLY A 734 -3.39 45.61 -5.82
C GLY A 734 -2.31 44.76 -5.14
N PHE A 735 -1.85 43.69 -5.79
CA PHE A 735 -0.69 42.93 -5.33
C PHE A 735 0.60 43.67 -5.66
N ASP A 736 1.58 43.54 -4.78
CA ASP A 736 2.91 44.17 -4.84
C ASP A 736 4.00 43.17 -4.39
N SER A 737 5.28 43.57 -4.46
CA SER A 737 6.41 42.72 -4.06
C SER A 737 6.45 42.33 -2.57
N SER A 738 5.59 42.90 -1.72
CA SER A 738 5.42 42.53 -0.31
C SER A 738 4.26 41.57 -0.04
N THR A 739 3.56 41.12 -1.09
CA THR A 739 2.29 40.39 -0.94
C THR A 739 2.47 38.98 -0.37
N THR A 740 1.69 38.66 0.66
CA THR A 740 1.70 37.37 1.38
C THR A 740 0.30 36.76 1.48
N VAL A 741 0.23 35.43 1.66
CA VAL A 741 -1.03 34.66 1.69
C VAL A 741 -1.07 33.69 2.87
N THR A 742 -2.25 33.54 3.49
CA THR A 742 -2.52 32.44 4.43
C THR A 742 -3.79 31.69 4.04
N ILE A 743 -3.86 30.40 4.37
CA ILE A 743 -5.03 29.53 4.19
C ILE A 743 -5.33 28.89 5.54
N GLY A 744 -6.54 29.14 6.07
CA GLY A 744 -6.93 28.70 7.41
C GLY A 744 -6.06 29.25 8.55
N GLY A 745 -5.39 30.38 8.32
CA GLY A 745 -4.43 31.01 9.26
C GLY A 745 -3.00 30.46 9.20
N VAL A 746 -2.70 29.50 8.30
CA VAL A 746 -1.34 28.99 8.07
C VAL A 746 -0.78 29.63 6.79
N ALA A 747 0.49 30.06 6.82
CA ALA A 747 1.13 30.68 5.65
C ALA A 747 1.19 29.72 4.45
N ALA A 748 0.80 30.21 3.27
CA ALA A 748 0.96 29.52 2.01
C ALA A 748 2.23 30.03 1.31
N THR A 749 2.96 29.14 0.63
CA THR A 749 4.19 29.52 -0.09
C THR A 749 3.81 30.24 -1.38
N VAL A 750 4.21 31.50 -1.56
CA VAL A 750 4.04 32.20 -2.83
C VAL A 750 5.02 31.61 -3.84
N VAL A 751 4.48 31.08 -4.94
CA VAL A 751 5.23 30.47 -6.05
C VAL A 751 5.53 31.51 -7.12
N ALA A 752 4.56 32.39 -7.42
CA ALA A 752 4.74 33.50 -8.35
C ALA A 752 3.76 34.65 -8.04
N ASN A 753 4.23 35.90 -8.16
CA ASN A 753 3.41 37.11 -8.11
C ASN A 753 3.73 37.99 -9.35
N PRO A 754 3.40 37.54 -10.57
CA PRO A 754 3.92 38.11 -11.81
C PRO A 754 3.36 39.49 -12.17
N ASN A 755 2.24 39.90 -11.57
CA ASN A 755 1.63 41.22 -11.80
C ASN A 755 0.66 41.58 -10.66
N PRO A 756 0.21 42.84 -10.54
CA PRO A 756 -0.68 43.29 -9.46
C PRO A 756 -2.07 42.62 -9.40
N THR A 757 -2.39 41.65 -10.25
CA THR A 757 -3.72 41.01 -10.36
C THR A 757 -3.71 39.48 -10.29
N THR A 758 -2.55 38.82 -10.28
CA THR A 758 -2.43 37.35 -10.30
C THR A 758 -1.36 36.87 -9.34
N LEU A 759 -1.69 35.87 -8.53
CA LEU A 759 -0.84 35.33 -7.48
C LEU A 759 -0.99 33.81 -7.41
N THR A 760 0.10 33.07 -7.50
CA THR A 760 0.11 31.59 -7.43
C THR A 760 0.76 31.15 -6.13
N VAL A 761 0.12 30.24 -5.40
CA VAL A 761 0.58 29.75 -4.09
C VAL A 761 0.49 28.24 -3.96
N THR A 762 1.35 27.64 -3.13
CA THR A 762 1.24 26.24 -2.70
C THR A 762 0.51 26.17 -1.36
N THR A 763 -0.53 25.33 -1.26
CA THR A 763 -1.31 25.17 -0.02
C THR A 763 -0.48 24.52 1.08
N PRO A 764 -0.54 25.02 2.33
CA PRO A 764 0.08 24.36 3.48
C PRO A 764 -0.75 23.14 3.91
N ALA A 765 -0.18 22.30 4.76
CA ALA A 765 -0.93 21.26 5.46
C ALA A 765 -2.05 21.88 6.30
N GLY A 766 -3.25 21.31 6.23
CA GLY A 766 -4.47 21.91 6.75
C GLY A 766 -5.46 20.90 7.31
N GLN A 767 -6.33 21.34 8.22
CA GLN A 767 -7.40 20.51 8.72
C GLN A 767 -8.54 20.40 7.70
N VAL A 768 -9.15 19.21 7.61
CA VAL A 768 -10.26 18.87 6.69
C VAL A 768 -11.42 19.88 6.77
N GLY A 769 -12.09 20.10 5.63
CA GLY A 769 -13.19 21.03 5.43
C GLY A 769 -12.75 22.40 4.92
N PHE A 770 -13.71 23.31 4.77
CA PHE A 770 -13.50 24.67 4.26
C PHE A 770 -12.60 25.51 5.18
N ARG A 771 -11.73 26.32 4.58
CA ARG A 771 -10.85 27.31 5.23
C ARG A 771 -10.87 28.61 4.43
N ASP A 772 -10.63 29.71 5.14
CA ASP A 772 -10.58 31.06 4.55
C ASP A 772 -9.20 31.31 3.95
N ILE A 773 -9.13 32.11 2.89
CA ILE A 773 -7.87 32.60 2.29
C ILE A 773 -7.73 34.09 2.62
N VAL A 774 -6.57 34.51 3.12
CA VAL A 774 -6.25 35.92 3.41
C VAL A 774 -5.06 36.36 2.58
N VAL A 775 -5.15 37.52 1.94
CA VAL A 775 -4.05 38.17 1.18
C VAL A 775 -3.71 39.51 1.85
N GLN A 776 -2.42 39.83 1.98
CA GLN A 776 -1.89 41.03 2.63
C GLN A 776 -0.81 41.66 1.73
N ALA A 777 -0.92 42.97 1.46
CA ALA A 777 0.02 43.77 0.66
C ALA A 777 0.32 45.12 1.37
N ALA A 778 1.12 46.01 0.79
CA ALA A 778 1.57 47.25 1.45
C ALA A 778 0.42 48.23 1.76
N GLY A 779 -0.62 48.27 0.93
CA GLY A 779 -1.80 49.11 1.18
C GLY A 779 -2.85 48.54 2.15
N GLY A 780 -2.84 47.23 2.43
CA GLY A 780 -3.88 46.60 3.25
C GLY A 780 -4.04 45.09 3.06
N SER A 781 -5.17 44.54 3.52
CA SER A 781 -5.48 43.11 3.46
C SER A 781 -6.94 42.83 3.08
N THR A 782 -7.18 41.65 2.52
CA THR A 782 -8.48 41.16 2.05
C THR A 782 -8.66 39.66 2.34
N THR A 783 -9.88 39.15 2.35
CA THR A 783 -10.20 37.77 2.77
C THR A 783 -11.32 37.14 1.94
N ALA A 784 -11.08 35.92 1.46
CA ALA A 784 -12.07 35.06 0.83
C ALA A 784 -12.56 33.99 1.84
N VAL A 785 -13.76 34.18 2.37
CA VAL A 785 -14.38 33.27 3.35
C VAL A 785 -14.74 31.94 2.69
N ARG A 786 -14.32 30.82 3.29
CA ARG A 786 -14.44 29.45 2.78
C ARG A 786 -13.79 29.24 1.39
N GLY A 787 -12.74 30.00 1.07
CA GLY A 787 -12.08 29.99 -0.24
C GLY A 787 -11.35 28.70 -0.65
N PHE A 788 -11.14 27.73 0.25
CA PHE A 788 -10.52 26.44 -0.09
C PHE A 788 -11.04 25.30 0.80
N GLU A 789 -11.28 24.10 0.24
CA GLU A 789 -11.68 22.90 1.01
C GLU A 789 -10.57 21.83 1.08
N TYR A 790 -10.13 21.48 2.30
CA TYR A 790 -9.22 20.35 2.50
C TYR A 790 -9.99 19.01 2.56
N ARG A 791 -9.61 18.04 1.73
CA ARG A 791 -10.20 16.68 1.64
C ARG A 791 -9.22 15.59 2.09
N VAL A 792 -9.71 14.38 2.34
CA VAL A 792 -8.90 13.17 2.55
C VAL A 792 -8.87 12.35 1.25
N PRO A 793 -7.72 11.87 0.77
CA PRO A 793 -7.65 11.04 -0.44
C PRO A 793 -8.41 9.70 -0.32
N TRP A 794 -8.99 9.22 -1.42
CA TRP A 794 -9.65 7.90 -1.46
C TRP A 794 -8.64 6.73 -1.59
N TYR A 795 -7.36 7.05 -1.80
CA TYR A 795 -6.26 6.10 -1.97
C TYR A 795 -5.09 6.35 -1.01
N THR A 796 -4.21 5.36 -0.93
CA THR A 796 -2.84 5.46 -0.42
C THR A 796 -1.91 5.52 -1.63
N VAL A 797 -0.96 6.46 -1.64
CA VAL A 797 0.09 6.48 -2.67
C VAL A 797 1.01 5.28 -2.45
N LEU A 798 1.25 4.51 -3.51
CA LEU A 798 2.30 3.49 -3.53
C LEU A 798 3.56 4.08 -4.15
N GLU A 799 3.43 4.75 -5.30
CA GLU A 799 4.53 5.40 -6.00
C GLU A 799 4.02 6.72 -6.61
N GLN A 800 4.73 7.82 -6.32
CA GLN A 800 4.34 9.16 -6.78
C GLN A 800 4.66 9.36 -8.27
N SER A 801 5.90 9.08 -8.65
CA SER A 801 6.40 9.20 -10.03
C SER A 801 6.32 7.85 -10.76
N PRO A 802 6.21 7.83 -12.09
CA PRO A 802 6.25 6.60 -12.87
C PRO A 802 7.64 5.95 -12.86
N ASP A 803 7.71 4.69 -12.43
CA ASP A 803 8.93 3.88 -12.43
C ASP A 803 9.51 3.75 -13.86
N PRO A 804 10.73 4.25 -14.13
CA PRO A 804 11.37 4.14 -15.45
C PRO A 804 11.62 2.70 -15.93
N ALA A 805 11.74 1.73 -15.02
CA ALA A 805 11.91 0.31 -15.38
C ALA A 805 10.62 -0.32 -15.92
N VAL A 806 9.45 0.28 -15.61
CA VAL A 806 8.12 -0.17 -16.06
C VAL A 806 7.61 0.73 -17.19
N VAL A 807 7.55 2.04 -16.96
CA VAL A 807 7.15 3.05 -17.95
C VAL A 807 8.40 3.53 -18.68
N THR A 808 8.93 2.69 -19.56
CA THR A 808 10.21 2.94 -20.26
C THR A 808 10.15 4.14 -21.23
N SER A 809 8.97 4.49 -21.74
CA SER A 809 8.76 5.66 -22.59
C SER A 809 8.81 6.98 -21.82
N ALA A 810 9.80 7.83 -22.13
CA ALA A 810 9.96 9.15 -21.52
C ALA A 810 8.73 10.06 -21.75
N SER A 811 8.10 10.01 -22.93
CA SER A 811 6.90 10.81 -23.22
C SER A 811 5.68 10.37 -22.42
N LEU A 812 5.55 9.06 -22.11
CA LEU A 812 4.51 8.59 -21.19
C LEU A 812 4.81 9.00 -19.75
N ARG A 813 6.07 8.93 -19.30
CA ARG A 813 6.47 9.44 -17.97
C ARG A 813 6.18 10.93 -17.82
N ALA A 814 6.52 11.74 -18.82
CA ALA A 814 6.22 13.16 -18.86
C ALA A 814 4.70 13.42 -18.82
N ALA A 815 3.91 12.70 -19.64
CA ALA A 815 2.46 12.82 -19.66
C ALA A 815 1.80 12.45 -18.32
N ILE A 816 2.28 11.40 -17.64
CA ILE A 816 1.85 11.01 -16.29
C ILE A 816 2.20 12.12 -15.29
N THR A 817 3.45 12.57 -15.28
CA THR A 817 3.95 13.57 -14.33
C THR A 817 3.24 14.92 -14.49
N ALA A 818 2.96 15.34 -15.72
CA ALA A 818 2.23 16.57 -16.04
C ALA A 818 0.79 16.61 -15.49
N THR A 819 0.21 15.47 -15.09
CA THR A 819 -1.11 15.45 -14.44
C THR A 819 -1.10 15.96 -12.99
N GLY A 820 0.07 15.93 -12.33
CA GLY A 820 0.21 16.22 -10.89
C GLY A 820 -0.33 15.14 -9.94
N TYR A 821 -0.86 14.02 -10.44
CA TYR A 821 -1.34 12.90 -9.61
C TYR A 821 -0.29 11.80 -9.43
N ALA A 822 -0.42 11.02 -8.37
CA ALA A 822 0.47 9.88 -8.11
C ALA A 822 0.28 8.77 -9.15
N TRP A 823 1.37 8.24 -9.72
CA TRP A 823 1.31 7.21 -10.76
C TRP A 823 0.66 5.90 -10.29
N ARG A 824 1.08 5.36 -9.14
CA ARG A 824 0.57 4.09 -8.62
C ARG A 824 -0.02 4.29 -7.23
N VAL A 825 -1.27 3.86 -7.07
CA VAL A 825 -2.05 4.06 -5.85
C VAL A 825 -2.77 2.78 -5.44
N ARG A 826 -3.20 2.69 -4.19
CA ARG A 826 -4.05 1.61 -3.67
C ARG A 826 -5.33 2.21 -3.11
N ASP A 827 -6.49 1.78 -3.61
CA ASP A 827 -7.78 2.23 -3.10
C ASP A 827 -7.96 1.79 -1.64
N ASN A 828 -8.19 2.75 -0.74
CA ASN A 828 -8.24 2.54 0.71
C ASN A 828 -9.42 1.67 1.16
N THR A 829 -10.40 1.45 0.28
CA THR A 829 -11.57 0.63 0.56
C THR A 829 -11.36 -0.79 0.05
N THR A 830 -11.00 -0.94 -1.23
CA THR A 830 -10.99 -2.24 -1.92
C THR A 830 -9.65 -2.97 -1.87
N ASN A 831 -8.55 -2.28 -1.50
CA ASN A 831 -7.17 -2.74 -1.70
C ASN A 831 -6.84 -3.08 -3.17
N ILE A 832 -7.60 -2.54 -4.13
CA ILE A 832 -7.24 -2.63 -5.55
C ILE A 832 -6.11 -1.64 -5.81
N GLU A 833 -5.00 -2.14 -6.38
CA GLU A 833 -3.96 -1.28 -6.93
C GLU A 833 -4.40 -0.70 -8.27
N MET A 834 -4.18 0.59 -8.45
CA MET A 834 -4.53 1.32 -9.66
C MET A 834 -3.34 2.12 -10.17
N VAL A 835 -3.27 2.23 -11.49
CA VAL A 835 -2.25 2.94 -12.26
C VAL A 835 -2.91 4.13 -12.94
N LEU A 836 -2.26 5.28 -12.89
CA LEU A 836 -2.72 6.49 -13.56
C LEU A 836 -2.46 6.41 -15.07
N ILE A 837 -3.52 6.63 -15.84
CA ILE A 837 -3.49 6.76 -17.29
C ILE A 837 -3.70 8.25 -17.62
N PRO A 838 -2.73 8.92 -18.28
CA PRO A 838 -2.81 10.35 -18.57
C PRO A 838 -3.79 10.63 -19.73
N PRO A 839 -4.18 11.91 -19.94
CA PRO A 839 -4.84 12.34 -21.17
C PRO A 839 -3.93 12.09 -22.38
N GLY A 840 -4.53 11.88 -23.55
CA GLY A 840 -3.77 11.70 -24.79
C GLY A 840 -4.61 11.28 -25.98
N SER A 841 -3.99 11.23 -27.16
CA SER A 841 -4.63 10.84 -28.42
C SER A 841 -4.03 9.54 -28.97
N PHE A 842 -4.86 8.73 -29.63
CA PHE A 842 -4.44 7.51 -30.31
C PHE A 842 -5.34 7.19 -31.50
N ASN A 843 -4.88 6.28 -32.36
CA ASN A 843 -5.70 5.71 -33.43
C ASN A 843 -6.41 4.46 -32.91
N MET A 844 -7.74 4.56 -32.76
CA MET A 844 -8.61 3.47 -32.32
C MET A 844 -9.02 2.60 -33.51
N GLY A 845 -9.00 1.28 -33.33
CA GLY A 845 -9.41 0.30 -34.33
C GLY A 845 -8.27 -0.52 -34.93
N CYS A 846 -8.54 -1.15 -36.08
CA CYS A 846 -7.78 -2.25 -36.67
C CYS A 846 -6.25 -2.17 -36.49
N SER A 847 -5.69 -3.19 -35.83
CA SER A 847 -4.27 -3.51 -35.80
C SER A 847 -4.12 -5.02 -36.02
N ALA A 848 -3.83 -5.42 -37.26
CA ALA A 848 -3.72 -6.81 -37.68
C ALA A 848 -2.39 -7.43 -37.22
N SER A 849 -2.41 -8.71 -36.86
CA SER A 849 -1.19 -9.47 -36.58
C SER A 849 -0.64 -10.13 -37.86
N ASN A 850 0.53 -10.76 -37.76
CA ASN A 850 1.15 -11.49 -38.86
C ASN A 850 0.32 -12.70 -39.31
N GLN A 851 -0.47 -13.28 -38.41
CA GLN A 851 -1.31 -14.45 -38.68
C GLN A 851 -2.79 -14.11 -38.90
N TYR A 852 -3.31 -13.01 -38.33
CA TYR A 852 -4.73 -12.68 -38.32
C TYR A 852 -5.03 -11.23 -38.73
N GLY A 853 -5.91 -11.07 -39.73
CA GLY A 853 -6.45 -9.78 -40.14
C GLY A 853 -7.61 -9.32 -39.25
N CYS A 854 -7.89 -8.02 -39.27
CA CYS A 854 -8.95 -7.41 -38.47
C CYS A 854 -10.37 -7.79 -38.95
N GLY A 855 -11.31 -7.81 -38.00
CA GLY A 855 -12.75 -7.80 -38.26
C GLY A 855 -13.22 -6.50 -38.94
N SER A 856 -14.38 -6.58 -39.60
CA SER A 856 -15.02 -5.40 -40.22
C SER A 856 -15.49 -4.36 -39.20
N ASP A 857 -15.75 -4.81 -37.97
CA ASP A 857 -16.19 -4.04 -36.80
C ASP A 857 -15.05 -3.36 -36.05
N GLU A 858 -13.79 -3.66 -36.40
CA GLU A 858 -12.59 -2.92 -35.99
C GLU A 858 -12.30 -1.73 -36.91
N ASN A 859 -13.13 -1.49 -37.94
CA ASN A 859 -12.91 -0.49 -38.98
C ASN A 859 -14.04 0.56 -39.03
N PRO A 860 -13.76 1.81 -39.46
CA PRO A 860 -12.43 2.34 -39.81
C PRO A 860 -11.54 2.62 -38.59
N VAL A 861 -10.22 2.63 -38.82
CA VAL A 861 -9.27 3.24 -37.89
C VAL A 861 -9.53 4.75 -37.83
N HIS A 862 -9.66 5.31 -36.63
CA HIS A 862 -10.00 6.72 -36.43
C HIS A 862 -9.28 7.31 -35.20
N ALA A 863 -9.00 8.62 -35.24
CA ALA A 863 -8.34 9.31 -34.14
C ALA A 863 -9.31 9.57 -32.98
N VAL A 864 -8.89 9.20 -31.77
CA VAL A 864 -9.61 9.41 -30.51
C VAL A 864 -8.71 10.12 -29.52
N THR A 865 -9.25 11.12 -28.83
CA THR A 865 -8.57 11.87 -27.76
C THR A 865 -9.30 11.68 -26.43
N LEU A 866 -8.57 11.25 -25.41
CA LEU A 866 -9.02 11.22 -24.02
C LEU A 866 -8.51 12.49 -23.33
N THR A 867 -9.41 13.32 -22.83
CA THR A 867 -9.08 14.67 -22.32
C THR A 867 -8.88 14.73 -20.81
N ASN A 868 -9.15 13.65 -20.08
CA ASN A 868 -9.00 13.59 -18.62
C ASN A 868 -8.12 12.39 -18.25
N ALA A 869 -7.30 12.56 -17.21
CA ALA A 869 -6.60 11.45 -16.59
C ALA A 869 -7.60 10.55 -15.84
N PHE A 870 -7.30 9.25 -15.76
CA PHE A 870 -8.08 8.31 -14.97
C PHE A 870 -7.19 7.21 -14.39
N TYR A 871 -7.56 6.68 -13.24
CA TYR A 871 -6.95 5.49 -12.68
C TYR A 871 -7.61 4.24 -13.26
N MET A 872 -6.80 3.26 -13.67
CA MET A 872 -7.26 1.92 -14.07
C MET A 872 -6.66 0.88 -13.13
N GLY A 873 -7.42 -0.16 -12.79
CA GLY A 873 -6.92 -1.30 -12.02
C GLY A 873 -5.71 -1.93 -12.69
N ARG A 874 -4.62 -2.08 -11.92
CA ARG A 874 -3.34 -2.63 -12.40
C ARG A 874 -3.50 -4.06 -12.96
N TYR A 875 -4.49 -4.76 -12.42
CA TYR A 875 -4.90 -6.13 -12.69
C TYR A 875 -6.42 -6.18 -12.88
N GLU A 876 -6.94 -7.30 -13.38
CA GLU A 876 -8.36 -7.63 -13.26
C GLU A 876 -8.78 -7.75 -11.80
N VAL A 877 -10.07 -7.55 -11.51
CA VAL A 877 -10.60 -7.75 -10.14
C VAL A 877 -10.47 -9.22 -9.75
N THR A 878 -9.75 -9.49 -8.67
CA THR A 878 -9.49 -10.86 -8.20
C THR A 878 -10.70 -11.50 -7.52
N GLN A 879 -10.72 -12.83 -7.44
CA GLN A 879 -11.73 -13.58 -6.68
C GLN A 879 -11.77 -13.14 -5.20
N ALA A 880 -10.61 -12.84 -4.60
CA ALA A 880 -10.50 -12.30 -3.25
C ALA A 880 -11.18 -10.93 -3.11
N GLN A 881 -10.85 -9.97 -3.98
CA GLN A 881 -11.41 -8.61 -3.96
C GLN A 881 -12.92 -8.61 -4.22
N TRP A 882 -13.39 -9.42 -5.17
CA TRP A 882 -14.83 -9.61 -5.42
C TRP A 882 -15.52 -10.21 -4.19
N THR A 883 -15.01 -11.32 -3.65
CA THR A 883 -15.63 -12.01 -2.50
C THR A 883 -15.69 -11.13 -1.26
N ALA A 884 -14.63 -10.34 -1.00
CA ALA A 884 -14.57 -9.39 0.10
C ALA A 884 -15.59 -8.23 0.00
N ARG A 885 -16.14 -7.97 -1.20
CA ARG A 885 -17.12 -6.90 -1.44
C ARG A 885 -18.55 -7.42 -1.68
N MET A 886 -18.68 -8.57 -2.32
CA MET A 886 -19.97 -9.16 -2.75
C MET A 886 -20.40 -10.38 -1.91
N GLY A 887 -19.60 -10.80 -0.94
CA GLY A 887 -19.90 -11.90 -0.01
C GLY A 887 -20.01 -13.29 -0.63
N SER A 888 -19.72 -13.42 -1.93
CA SER A 888 -19.86 -14.66 -2.70
C SER A 888 -18.87 -14.69 -3.87
N ASN A 889 -18.38 -15.89 -4.21
CA ASN A 889 -17.47 -16.10 -5.34
C ASN A 889 -18.25 -16.79 -6.49
N PRO A 890 -18.53 -16.12 -7.62
CA PRO A 890 -19.23 -16.70 -8.76
C PRO A 890 -18.32 -17.57 -9.64
N SER A 891 -17.00 -17.45 -9.50
CA SER A 891 -16.00 -18.03 -10.39
C SER A 891 -16.10 -19.55 -10.50
N TRP A 892 -15.71 -20.12 -11.63
CA TRP A 892 -15.56 -21.55 -11.86
C TRP A 892 -14.27 -22.09 -11.22
N PHE A 893 -13.16 -21.36 -11.37
CA PHE A 893 -11.82 -21.80 -10.96
C PHE A 893 -11.51 -21.52 -9.48
N GLN A 894 -12.34 -22.06 -8.58
CA GLN A 894 -12.20 -21.92 -7.12
C GLN A 894 -11.31 -22.99 -6.44
N SER A 895 -10.78 -23.95 -7.21
CA SER A 895 -9.95 -25.05 -6.69
C SER A 895 -8.49 -24.90 -7.09
N ALA A 896 -7.59 -25.37 -6.24
CA ALA A 896 -6.18 -25.53 -6.58
C ALA A 896 -5.99 -26.54 -7.73
N SER A 897 -4.88 -26.40 -8.44
CA SER A 897 -4.47 -27.28 -9.54
C SER A 897 -2.94 -27.48 -9.52
N THR A 898 -2.41 -28.30 -10.42
CA THR A 898 -0.97 -28.40 -10.68
C THR A 898 -0.34 -27.08 -11.14
N GLU A 899 -1.16 -26.18 -11.68
CA GLU A 899 -0.78 -24.90 -12.26
C GLU A 899 -0.89 -23.70 -11.32
N VAL A 900 -1.71 -23.81 -10.28
CA VAL A 900 -2.07 -22.73 -9.36
C VAL A 900 -2.30 -23.34 -7.98
N LEU A 901 -1.41 -23.01 -7.05
CA LEU A 901 -1.44 -23.53 -5.68
C LEU A 901 -2.62 -22.93 -4.89
N ALA A 902 -3.00 -23.58 -3.79
CA ALA A 902 -4.23 -23.26 -3.05
C ALA A 902 -4.27 -21.82 -2.47
N ASP A 903 -3.12 -21.31 -2.09
CA ASP A 903 -2.85 -19.93 -1.64
C ASP A 903 -2.93 -18.90 -2.79
N GLN A 904 -2.69 -19.32 -4.03
CA GLN A 904 -2.75 -18.48 -5.22
C GLN A 904 -4.15 -18.39 -5.85
N VAL A 905 -5.05 -19.34 -5.56
CA VAL A 905 -6.43 -19.36 -6.07
C VAL A 905 -7.18 -18.03 -5.84
N PRO A 906 -7.13 -17.37 -4.66
CA PRO A 906 -7.85 -16.12 -4.43
C PRO A 906 -7.36 -14.97 -5.32
N ASN A 907 -6.14 -15.04 -5.85
CA ASN A 907 -5.51 -14.04 -6.71
C ASN A 907 -5.80 -14.27 -8.21
N ARG A 908 -6.55 -15.31 -8.59
CA ARG A 908 -7.13 -15.41 -9.94
C ARG A 908 -8.10 -14.26 -10.20
N PRO A 909 -8.35 -13.86 -11.45
CA PRO A 909 -9.45 -12.98 -11.79
C PRO A 909 -10.79 -13.60 -11.39
N VAL A 910 -11.76 -12.76 -11.03
CA VAL A 910 -13.16 -13.18 -10.89
C VAL A 910 -13.73 -13.43 -12.29
N GLU A 911 -14.38 -14.57 -12.47
CA GLU A 911 -15.07 -14.93 -13.71
C GLU A 911 -16.50 -15.44 -13.45
N GLN A 912 -17.22 -15.83 -14.51
CA GLN A 912 -18.68 -16.05 -14.52
C GLN A 912 -19.51 -14.82 -14.09
N VAL A 913 -18.94 -13.61 -14.16
CA VAL A 913 -19.67 -12.36 -13.93
C VAL A 913 -20.30 -11.83 -15.23
N SER A 914 -21.50 -11.28 -15.11
CA SER A 914 -22.16 -10.51 -16.18
C SER A 914 -22.04 -9.02 -15.94
N TRP A 915 -22.13 -8.21 -17.01
CA TRP A 915 -22.12 -6.75 -16.93
C TRP A 915 -23.12 -6.22 -15.89
N ASN A 916 -24.32 -6.81 -15.83
CA ASN A 916 -25.35 -6.48 -14.84
C ASN A 916 -24.91 -6.77 -13.40
N THR A 917 -24.27 -7.92 -13.13
CA THR A 917 -23.78 -8.24 -11.78
C THR A 917 -22.63 -7.34 -11.35
N ILE A 918 -21.77 -6.94 -12.29
CA ILE A 918 -20.65 -6.03 -12.04
C ILE A 918 -21.15 -4.66 -11.54
N GLN A 919 -22.30 -4.15 -12.02
CA GLN A 919 -22.87 -2.89 -11.52
C GLN A 919 -23.08 -2.86 -10.00
N GLY A 920 -23.35 -4.02 -9.38
CA GLY A 920 -23.44 -4.14 -7.92
C GLY A 920 -22.08 -3.89 -7.23
N PHE A 921 -21.01 -4.48 -7.75
CA PHE A 921 -19.64 -4.27 -7.26
C PHE A 921 -19.20 -2.81 -7.45
N LEU A 922 -19.46 -2.22 -8.62
CA LEU A 922 -19.15 -0.81 -8.91
C LEU A 922 -19.86 0.13 -7.93
N THR A 923 -21.17 -0.08 -7.72
CA THR A 923 -21.97 0.70 -6.77
C THR A 923 -21.46 0.57 -5.34
N ALA A 924 -21.05 -0.63 -4.92
CA ALA A 924 -20.50 -0.89 -3.58
C ALA A 924 -19.09 -0.31 -3.34
N THR A 925 -18.38 0.11 -4.40
CA THR A 925 -16.97 0.55 -4.33
C THR A 925 -16.76 2.00 -4.77
N GLY A 926 -17.74 2.61 -5.45
CA GLY A 926 -17.59 3.94 -6.06
C GLY A 926 -16.70 3.94 -7.30
N MET A 927 -16.47 2.78 -7.91
CA MET A 927 -15.68 2.59 -9.13
C MET A 927 -16.60 2.50 -10.36
N ARG A 928 -16.01 2.50 -11.56
CA ARG A 928 -16.71 2.28 -12.83
C ARG A 928 -15.99 1.22 -13.68
N LEU A 929 -16.61 0.75 -14.76
CA LEU A 929 -15.87 0.12 -15.86
C LEU A 929 -15.16 1.21 -16.68
N PRO A 930 -14.01 0.90 -17.32
CA PRO A 930 -13.48 1.74 -18.38
C PRO A 930 -14.42 1.77 -19.59
N THR A 931 -14.33 2.80 -20.41
CA THR A 931 -14.94 2.78 -21.75
C THR A 931 -14.13 1.89 -22.71
N GLU A 932 -14.71 1.53 -23.85
CA GLU A 932 -14.00 0.76 -24.90
C GLU A 932 -12.74 1.51 -25.39
N ALA A 933 -12.82 2.84 -25.47
CA ALA A 933 -11.70 3.69 -25.87
C ALA A 933 -10.66 3.91 -24.76
N GLU A 934 -11.08 4.08 -23.51
CA GLU A 934 -10.16 4.10 -22.36
C GLU A 934 -9.40 2.77 -22.25
N TRP A 935 -10.09 1.65 -22.46
CA TRP A 935 -9.49 0.32 -22.45
C TRP A 935 -8.49 0.15 -23.61
N GLU A 936 -8.85 0.51 -24.84
CA GLU A 936 -7.94 0.35 -25.99
C GLU A 936 -6.73 1.28 -25.90
N TYR A 937 -6.90 2.53 -25.45
CA TYR A 937 -5.80 3.45 -25.17
C TYR A 937 -4.85 2.90 -24.10
N ALA A 938 -5.42 2.47 -22.96
CA ALA A 938 -4.66 1.93 -21.85
C ALA A 938 -3.94 0.62 -22.23
N CYS A 939 -4.57 -0.25 -23.02
CA CYS A 939 -3.97 -1.50 -23.53
C CYS A 939 -2.77 -1.21 -24.42
N ARG A 940 -2.94 -0.32 -25.41
CA ARG A 940 -1.89 0.05 -26.38
C ARG A 940 -0.67 0.69 -25.73
N ALA A 941 -0.85 1.53 -24.71
CA ALA A 941 0.21 2.27 -24.03
C ALA A 941 1.23 2.92 -25.01
N GLY A 942 0.70 3.63 -26.01
CA GLY A 942 1.49 4.29 -27.07
C GLY A 942 1.81 3.44 -28.30
N THR A 943 1.58 2.12 -28.28
CA THR A 943 1.87 1.23 -29.43
C THR A 943 0.74 1.17 -30.47
N THR A 944 1.11 1.08 -31.75
CA THR A 944 0.19 0.95 -32.90
C THR A 944 0.05 -0.48 -33.41
N THR A 945 0.79 -1.42 -32.80
CA THR A 945 0.84 -2.84 -33.16
C THR A 945 -0.38 -3.63 -32.69
N ALA A 946 -0.51 -4.87 -33.19
CA ALA A 946 -1.55 -5.80 -32.78
C ALA A 946 -1.45 -6.13 -31.28
N PHE A 947 -0.24 -6.37 -30.78
CA PHE A 947 0.03 -6.68 -29.38
C PHE A 947 0.86 -5.56 -28.74
N HIS A 948 0.52 -5.21 -27.50
CA HIS A 948 1.16 -4.09 -26.79
C HIS A 948 2.63 -4.39 -26.44
N GLY A 949 3.41 -3.33 -26.21
CA GLY A 949 4.79 -3.45 -25.75
C GLY A 949 4.91 -3.92 -24.31
N TRP A 950 6.10 -4.38 -23.93
CA TRP A 950 6.51 -4.70 -22.56
C TRP A 950 8.01 -4.36 -22.38
N THR A 951 8.59 -4.49 -21.19
CA THR A 951 9.95 -4.00 -20.87
C THR A 951 11.04 -4.38 -21.89
N VAL A 952 11.04 -5.61 -22.42
CA VAL A 952 12.06 -6.10 -23.39
C VAL A 952 11.69 -5.74 -24.84
N GLN A 953 10.44 -5.38 -25.11
CA GLN A 953 9.96 -4.99 -26.44
C GLN A 953 8.94 -3.85 -26.33
N PRO A 954 9.39 -2.62 -25.96
CA PRO A 954 8.48 -1.53 -25.59
C PRO A 954 7.67 -0.97 -26.76
N THR A 955 8.12 -1.19 -28.01
CA THR A 955 7.41 -0.78 -29.23
C THR A 955 6.23 -1.68 -29.61
N GLY A 956 6.01 -2.79 -28.90
CA GLY A 956 4.99 -3.78 -29.23
C GLY A 956 5.37 -4.70 -30.40
N THR A 957 4.41 -5.53 -30.81
CA THR A 957 4.63 -6.54 -31.85
C THR A 957 3.37 -6.92 -32.63
N ASN A 958 3.56 -7.36 -33.88
CA ASN A 958 2.54 -8.02 -34.69
C ASN A 958 2.77 -9.55 -34.76
N ASP A 959 3.82 -10.07 -34.13
CA ASP A 959 4.17 -11.49 -34.16
C ASP A 959 3.39 -12.29 -33.10
N ASP A 960 2.42 -13.08 -33.57
CA ASP A 960 1.62 -14.00 -32.75
C ASP A 960 2.46 -14.95 -31.88
N THR A 961 3.69 -15.30 -32.27
CA THR A 961 4.55 -16.19 -31.48
C THR A 961 5.03 -15.55 -30.17
N GLN A 962 5.01 -14.22 -30.08
CA GLN A 962 5.49 -13.46 -28.92
C GLN A 962 4.38 -13.18 -27.88
N VAL A 963 3.10 -13.47 -28.21
CA VAL A 963 1.93 -13.22 -27.33
C VAL A 963 2.05 -13.92 -25.97
N GLY A 964 2.79 -15.04 -25.90
CA GLY A 964 3.06 -15.75 -24.66
C GLY A 964 3.81 -14.95 -23.58
N ASN A 965 4.43 -13.82 -23.92
CA ASN A 965 5.11 -12.93 -22.97
C ASN A 965 4.13 -12.05 -22.17
N ILE A 966 3.02 -11.65 -22.81
CA ILE A 966 2.04 -10.69 -22.27
C ILE A 966 0.70 -11.34 -21.88
N ALA A 967 0.39 -12.54 -22.40
CA ALA A 967 -0.95 -13.12 -22.27
C ALA A 967 -0.98 -14.60 -21.83
N TRP A 968 -2.01 -14.93 -21.03
CA TRP A 968 -2.47 -16.30 -20.81
C TRP A 968 -3.59 -16.64 -21.79
N PHE A 969 -3.38 -17.58 -22.70
CA PHE A 969 -4.31 -17.96 -23.76
C PHE A 969 -4.29 -19.48 -24.00
N GLY A 970 -5.11 -19.98 -24.94
CA GLY A 970 -5.42 -21.41 -25.08
C GLY A 970 -4.21 -22.34 -25.20
N SER A 971 -3.07 -21.86 -25.72
CA SER A 971 -1.85 -22.66 -25.90
C SER A 971 -0.90 -22.65 -24.70
N ASN A 972 -1.04 -21.74 -23.74
CA ASN A 972 -0.13 -21.64 -22.58
C ASN A 972 -0.84 -21.60 -21.21
N SER A 973 -2.17 -21.51 -21.17
CA SER A 973 -2.95 -21.41 -19.92
C SER A 973 -3.10 -22.72 -19.17
N ASN A 974 -2.98 -23.87 -19.86
CA ASN A 974 -3.45 -25.20 -19.41
C ASN A 974 -4.94 -25.21 -19.04
N SER A 975 -5.76 -24.58 -19.89
CA SER A 975 -7.24 -24.60 -19.82
C SER A 975 -7.84 -24.07 -18.51
N GLN A 976 -7.22 -23.04 -17.92
CA GLN A 976 -7.68 -22.41 -16.68
C GLN A 976 -7.17 -20.97 -16.54
N THR A 977 -7.84 -20.17 -15.70
CA THR A 977 -7.33 -18.85 -15.27
C THR A 977 -6.08 -18.98 -14.40
N ARG A 978 -5.20 -17.99 -14.51
CA ARG A 978 -3.98 -17.87 -13.68
C ARG A 978 -4.12 -16.69 -12.70
N PRO A 979 -3.33 -16.67 -11.61
CA PRO A 979 -3.19 -15.49 -10.78
C PRO A 979 -2.83 -14.28 -11.63
N VAL A 980 -3.44 -13.13 -11.31
CA VAL A 980 -3.15 -11.87 -12.01
C VAL A 980 -1.70 -11.42 -11.77
N GLY A 981 -1.14 -10.68 -12.72
CA GLY A 981 0.25 -10.21 -12.71
C GLY A 981 1.28 -11.24 -13.18
N GLY A 982 0.86 -12.44 -13.60
CA GLY A 982 1.76 -13.50 -14.06
C GLY A 982 2.39 -13.31 -15.45
N LYS A 983 2.14 -12.16 -16.10
CA LYS A 983 2.68 -11.77 -17.41
C LYS A 983 3.26 -10.36 -17.38
N ALA A 984 4.10 -10.05 -18.38
CA ALA A 984 4.79 -8.78 -18.44
C ALA A 984 3.80 -7.60 -18.58
N PRO A 985 4.00 -6.49 -17.84
CA PRO A 985 3.15 -5.32 -17.94
C PRO A 985 3.34 -4.60 -19.27
N ASN A 986 2.35 -3.78 -19.64
CA ASN A 986 2.46 -2.86 -20.75
C ASN A 986 3.18 -1.55 -20.38
N GLY A 987 3.36 -0.65 -21.35
CA GLY A 987 4.08 0.62 -21.19
C GLY A 987 3.50 1.62 -20.17
N PHE A 988 2.32 1.37 -19.58
CA PHE A 988 1.80 2.13 -18.43
C PHE A 988 2.01 1.42 -17.08
N GLY A 989 2.34 0.13 -17.06
CA GLY A 989 2.43 -0.70 -15.86
C GLY A 989 1.20 -1.58 -15.58
N LEU A 990 0.24 -1.64 -16.53
CA LEU A 990 -0.92 -2.52 -16.46
C LEU A 990 -0.54 -3.94 -16.87
N HIS A 991 -0.97 -4.94 -16.10
CA HIS A 991 -0.79 -6.35 -16.43
C HIS A 991 -2.08 -6.95 -17.01
N ASP A 992 -1.92 -8.09 -17.68
CA ASP A 992 -3.01 -8.94 -18.18
C ASP A 992 -4.02 -8.19 -19.08
N MET A 993 -3.58 -7.12 -19.76
CA MET A 993 -4.36 -6.41 -20.79
C MET A 993 -4.66 -7.30 -22.02
N ALA A 994 -4.05 -8.48 -22.08
CA ALA A 994 -4.25 -9.50 -23.08
C ALA A 994 -4.32 -10.89 -22.41
N GLY A 995 -5.32 -11.70 -22.78
CA GLY A 995 -5.53 -13.05 -22.22
C GLY A 995 -6.15 -13.06 -20.82
N ASN A 996 -5.93 -14.16 -20.10
CA ASN A 996 -6.52 -14.54 -18.81
C ASN A 996 -8.07 -14.52 -18.81
N VAL A 997 -8.74 -13.36 -18.79
CA VAL A 997 -10.20 -13.23 -18.94
C VAL A 997 -10.60 -12.11 -19.88
N TRP A 998 -11.72 -12.30 -20.60
CA TRP A 998 -12.38 -11.26 -21.37
C TRP A 998 -12.88 -10.19 -20.42
N GLU A 999 -12.57 -8.94 -20.69
CA GLU A 999 -12.94 -7.84 -19.81
C GLU A 999 -14.18 -7.10 -20.31
N TRP A 1000 -15.20 -7.01 -19.46
CA TRP A 1000 -16.33 -6.12 -19.70
C TRP A 1000 -15.88 -4.66 -19.68
N VAL A 1001 -16.25 -3.91 -20.72
CA VAL A 1001 -16.18 -2.43 -20.73
C VAL A 1001 -17.59 -1.84 -20.54
N ASN A 1002 -17.67 -0.54 -20.31
CA ASN A 1002 -18.95 0.13 -20.05
C ASN A 1002 -19.86 0.15 -21.30
N ASP A 1003 -19.28 0.19 -22.49
CA ASP A 1003 -19.93 0.55 -23.75
C ASP A 1003 -20.95 -0.48 -24.24
N TRP A 1004 -22.02 0.01 -24.88
CA TRP A 1004 -22.82 -0.83 -25.75
C TRP A 1004 -22.00 -1.23 -27.00
N TYR A 1005 -22.27 -2.40 -27.55
CA TYR A 1005 -21.59 -2.86 -28.76
C TYR A 1005 -22.43 -2.53 -30.01
N SER A 1006 -21.74 -2.05 -31.06
CA SER A 1006 -22.22 -2.08 -32.43
C SER A 1006 -21.05 -2.26 -33.39
N GLY A 1007 -21.23 -3.15 -34.37
CA GLY A 1007 -20.23 -3.46 -35.39
C GLY A 1007 -20.03 -2.37 -36.45
N SER A 1008 -20.82 -1.28 -36.42
CA SER A 1008 -20.65 -0.11 -37.30
C SER A 1008 -20.28 1.18 -36.55
N TYR A 1009 -20.13 1.13 -35.23
CA TYR A 1009 -19.97 2.33 -34.40
C TYR A 1009 -18.73 3.16 -34.74
N TYR A 1010 -17.61 2.52 -35.09
CA TYR A 1010 -16.36 3.23 -35.41
C TYR A 1010 -16.50 4.19 -36.61
N ALA A 1011 -17.47 3.96 -37.51
CA ALA A 1011 -17.75 4.88 -38.62
C ALA A 1011 -18.46 6.18 -38.21
N SER A 1012 -18.97 6.25 -36.98
CA SER A 1012 -19.67 7.42 -36.40
C SER A 1012 -19.22 7.74 -34.96
N SER A 1013 -18.08 7.19 -34.53
CA SER A 1013 -17.50 7.39 -33.21
C SER A 1013 -17.00 8.82 -33.02
N PRO A 1014 -17.33 9.51 -31.92
CA PRO A 1014 -16.76 10.81 -31.59
C PRO A 1014 -15.24 10.77 -31.40
N SER A 1015 -14.53 11.78 -31.90
CA SER A 1015 -13.07 11.89 -31.76
C SER A 1015 -12.59 12.30 -30.36
N THR A 1016 -13.49 12.56 -29.40
CA THR A 1016 -13.17 12.97 -28.04
C THR A 1016 -14.04 12.22 -27.03
N ASN A 1017 -13.43 11.56 -26.05
CA ASN A 1017 -14.08 10.78 -24.98
C ASN A 1017 -15.29 9.92 -25.45
N PRO A 1018 -15.17 9.07 -26.50
CA PRO A 1018 -16.30 8.25 -26.95
C PRO A 1018 -16.76 7.26 -25.86
N LEU A 1019 -18.08 7.07 -25.77
CA LEU A 1019 -18.78 6.27 -24.75
C LEU A 1019 -19.56 5.09 -25.36
N GLY A 1020 -19.30 4.77 -26.62
CA GLY A 1020 -20.07 3.80 -27.41
C GLY A 1020 -21.41 4.34 -27.91
N PRO A 1021 -22.24 3.47 -28.52
CA PRO A 1021 -23.64 3.75 -28.81
C PRO A 1021 -24.42 4.01 -27.51
N ALA A 1022 -25.46 4.86 -27.56
CA ALA A 1022 -26.30 5.16 -26.39
C ALA A 1022 -27.12 3.94 -25.88
N SER A 1023 -27.38 2.95 -26.75
CA SER A 1023 -28.17 1.75 -26.46
C SER A 1023 -27.79 0.62 -27.41
N GLY A 1024 -27.96 -0.64 -26.98
CA GLY A 1024 -27.82 -1.83 -27.82
C GLY A 1024 -28.32 -3.09 -27.12
N ASP A 1025 -28.19 -4.25 -27.77
CA ASP A 1025 -28.56 -5.56 -27.21
C ASP A 1025 -27.39 -6.26 -26.51
N PHE A 1026 -26.15 -5.87 -26.83
CA PHE A 1026 -24.90 -6.47 -26.36
C PHE A 1026 -23.97 -5.38 -25.82
N ARG A 1027 -23.20 -5.69 -24.77
CA ARG A 1027 -22.07 -4.85 -24.30
C ARG A 1027 -20.77 -5.37 -24.91
N ALA A 1028 -19.80 -4.48 -25.10
CA ALA A 1028 -18.49 -4.85 -25.60
C ALA A 1028 -17.65 -5.58 -24.53
N VAL A 1029 -16.79 -6.49 -24.97
CA VAL A 1029 -15.72 -7.10 -24.14
C VAL A 1029 -14.40 -7.12 -24.92
N ARG A 1030 -13.28 -6.99 -24.21
CA ARG A 1030 -11.92 -6.81 -24.77
C ARG A 1030 -10.87 -7.73 -24.12
N GLY A 1031 -9.69 -7.84 -24.73
CA GLY A 1031 -8.50 -8.49 -24.14
C GLY A 1031 -8.25 -9.96 -24.49
N GLY A 1032 -9.27 -10.75 -24.85
CA GLY A 1032 -9.09 -12.20 -25.04
C GLY A 1032 -9.31 -12.97 -23.75
N SER A 1033 -8.89 -14.23 -23.66
CA SER A 1033 -9.00 -15.03 -22.41
C SER A 1033 -8.09 -16.25 -22.44
N TRP A 1034 -7.99 -16.96 -21.31
CA TRP A 1034 -7.25 -18.22 -21.17
C TRP A 1034 -7.62 -19.31 -22.19
N PHE A 1035 -8.78 -19.23 -22.82
CA PHE A 1035 -9.26 -20.16 -23.86
C PHE A 1035 -9.09 -19.62 -25.29
N GLY A 1036 -8.79 -18.33 -25.45
CA GLY A 1036 -8.67 -17.68 -26.75
C GLY A 1036 -7.46 -18.13 -27.57
N ILE A 1037 -7.50 -17.85 -28.87
CA ILE A 1037 -6.33 -17.84 -29.76
C ILE A 1037 -5.68 -16.46 -29.77
N THR A 1038 -4.50 -16.30 -30.37
CA THR A 1038 -3.76 -15.03 -30.39
C THR A 1038 -4.52 -13.88 -31.07
N ASP A 1039 -5.37 -14.15 -32.06
CA ASP A 1039 -6.27 -13.15 -32.67
C ASP A 1039 -7.11 -12.39 -31.63
N ALA A 1040 -7.64 -13.10 -30.63
CA ALA A 1040 -8.46 -12.53 -29.57
C ALA A 1040 -7.67 -11.67 -28.57
N ALA A 1041 -6.34 -11.80 -28.55
CA ALA A 1041 -5.43 -11.04 -27.70
C ALA A 1041 -4.94 -9.73 -28.35
N ARG A 1042 -5.36 -9.42 -29.59
CA ARG A 1042 -5.00 -8.16 -30.25
C ARG A 1042 -5.66 -6.98 -29.55
N SER A 1043 -4.91 -5.90 -29.38
CA SER A 1043 -5.35 -4.65 -28.73
C SER A 1043 -6.61 -4.07 -29.38
N SER A 1044 -6.81 -4.26 -30.69
CA SER A 1044 -7.99 -3.81 -31.44
C SER A 1044 -9.14 -4.82 -31.51
N TYR A 1045 -8.98 -6.07 -31.06
CA TYR A 1045 -10.00 -7.10 -31.20
C TYR A 1045 -11.23 -6.77 -30.35
N ARG A 1046 -12.41 -6.92 -30.95
CA ARG A 1046 -13.70 -6.63 -30.31
C ARG A 1046 -14.50 -7.92 -30.16
N SER A 1047 -15.13 -8.10 -29.01
CA SER A 1047 -16.17 -9.10 -28.84
C SER A 1047 -17.35 -8.53 -28.05
N THR A 1048 -18.41 -9.33 -27.91
CA THR A 1048 -19.72 -8.87 -27.46
C THR A 1048 -20.39 -9.96 -26.63
N ASN A 1049 -21.12 -9.57 -25.59
CA ASN A 1049 -22.00 -10.48 -24.86
C ASN A 1049 -23.27 -9.74 -24.38
N PRO A 1050 -24.42 -10.43 -24.23
CA PRO A 1050 -25.61 -9.83 -23.63
C PRO A 1050 -25.34 -9.38 -22.20
N PRO A 1051 -25.79 -8.19 -21.76
CA PRO A 1051 -25.41 -7.63 -20.45
C PRO A 1051 -25.83 -8.47 -19.24
N GLY A 1052 -26.86 -9.31 -19.38
CA GLY A 1052 -27.31 -10.24 -18.35
C GLY A 1052 -26.63 -11.62 -18.38
N ALA A 1053 -25.91 -11.97 -19.44
CA ALA A 1053 -25.23 -13.25 -19.55
C ALA A 1053 -23.86 -13.20 -18.86
N SER A 1054 -23.53 -14.19 -18.05
CA SER A 1054 -22.14 -14.45 -17.69
C SER A 1054 -21.42 -15.03 -18.92
N SER A 1055 -20.22 -14.54 -19.25
CA SER A 1055 -19.41 -15.03 -20.38
C SER A 1055 -18.75 -16.39 -20.11
N GLY A 1056 -19.43 -17.27 -19.39
CA GLY A 1056 -18.88 -18.51 -18.85
C GLY A 1056 -17.65 -18.28 -17.96
N PRO A 1057 -16.76 -19.27 -17.83
CA PRO A 1057 -15.53 -19.16 -17.06
C PRO A 1057 -14.44 -18.32 -17.75
N PHE A 1058 -14.80 -17.54 -18.77
CA PHE A 1058 -13.87 -16.81 -19.63
C PHE A 1058 -13.94 -15.30 -19.46
N GLY A 1059 -14.94 -14.73 -18.77
CA GLY A 1059 -15.13 -13.28 -18.67
C GLY A 1059 -15.13 -12.75 -17.24
N GLY A 1060 -14.32 -11.72 -17.04
CA GLY A 1060 -14.14 -10.93 -15.82
C GLY A 1060 -14.14 -9.44 -16.16
N PHE A 1061 -13.43 -8.62 -15.37
CA PHE A 1061 -13.32 -7.18 -15.61
C PHE A 1061 -12.18 -6.57 -14.80
N ARG A 1062 -11.66 -5.42 -15.25
CA ARG A 1062 -10.93 -4.46 -14.42
C ARG A 1062 -11.76 -3.20 -14.20
N VAL A 1063 -11.39 -2.44 -13.16
CA VAL A 1063 -12.08 -1.21 -12.74
C VAL A 1063 -11.34 0.03 -13.23
N ALA A 1064 -12.07 1.13 -13.36
CA ALA A 1064 -11.54 2.47 -13.53
C ALA A 1064 -12.14 3.43 -12.50
N ARG A 1065 -11.44 4.53 -12.22
CA ARG A 1065 -11.86 5.59 -11.30
C ARG A 1065 -11.27 6.93 -11.75
N ASN A 1066 -11.98 8.02 -11.56
CA ASN A 1066 -11.44 9.35 -11.83
C ASN A 1066 -10.56 9.78 -10.62
N PRO A 1067 -9.52 10.63 -10.81
CA PRO A 1067 -8.59 11.04 -9.75
C PRO A 1067 -9.25 11.65 -8.51
#